data_AF-A0A932NFH5-F1
#
_entry.id   AF-A0A932NFH5-F1
#
_cell.length_a   1.000
_cell.length_b   1.000
_cell.length_c   1.000
_cell.angle_alpha   90.00
_cell.angle_beta   90.00
_cell.angle_gamma   90.00
#
_symmetry.space_group_name_H-M   'P 1'
#
loop_
_entity.id
_entity.type
_entity.pdbx_description
1 polymer ?
#
loop_
_entity_poly.entity_id
_entity_poly.type
_entity_poly.pdbx_seq_one_letter_code
_entity_poly.pdbx_strand_id
1 'polypeptide(L)'
;MTKLGRFTPQGTTALDKDADLAVFLLDYLERQRDPATGTWPGKPETRRLQITSQVLEALGELGLAQVTAHLVEPAVKWFTEMPVLGDVPPQDRYLTRIYPMRFKALAMLGRFTASRPRADFEDLCKHADVNTGWLLNVPGLKPARATMIWLDTLLLLGGDIQLSWQPWRDNGLNTIATALNIWLAIGAPDSDGTSALTEINNAGDAAYALDLLLRSRRLTSLSPAIDQTLSILIRTAQWRDHQDTFNKRALYSALQLARHFTEHPAARATVGGFIGEIRSRYRTGEHQHQPVHFHALALRLLAAHHRARLSDMVLEKLERRSKEPEVPPKEAEPETAAERQPEASPRVAASSHEEETAELNPPAAPASDAVPLSVTASPSADVDPSQQAALTQLVQGHVKVKLGRVDRISGTRARATVYRVHFGLHSDATDGAGQSLTALPDSLRLVIKQGSIESLARTIKRYGELPDELLPYFAKHADQPESTGGSPEWYLVMEDLAGMSPLGGILDQLDDHAAHEEPIARLAVAVGGALSALHRHRRRAPLASNELGWLYLTPITEALNKICEASAFPELKDYVEIGFESNGWRYHNLNTYLSRLQWHAVMLNPPTIGTVHGDCHSRNLMIDSALSRVKFVDLETLSYIDDYLTDWGLLLEDVALYRYLPRGQRPNCLTRDEIVTGPGLINYPYLPRQADSVLHFQKRLIEQVEAFAGSLNDARFKPRLWLAIARNLILLASRQITAQPPEAQAHEDALKLVMVAYAEAIRLLDELIAHLNSPERVPLLDLPFTGQPNPRASLPFPLESLQEAILQLDVSIIHRPSPADSGISQYLIEGKPFAEINAGAEPPTLSLAGRLEQYVDASHIARPVDSANVVIPLQPATSLDDVIGLVRQAYFLALAD
;
A
#
# COMPACT_ATOMS: atom_id res chain seq x y z
N MET A 1 -37.00 16.97 -7.81
CA MET A 1 -37.19 15.53 -8.15
C MET A 1 -38.66 15.19 -8.00
N THR A 2 -39.34 14.84 -9.09
CA THR A 2 -40.72 14.31 -9.04
C THR A 2 -40.68 12.95 -8.34
N LYS A 3 -41.41 12.80 -7.21
CA LYS A 3 -41.45 11.52 -6.48
C LYS A 3 -41.94 10.41 -7.43
N LEU A 4 -41.18 9.32 -7.59
CA LEU A 4 -41.74 8.10 -8.15
C LEU A 4 -42.82 7.59 -7.20
N GLY A 5 -43.91 7.04 -7.74
CA GLY A 5 -44.89 6.33 -6.91
C GLY A 5 -44.25 5.15 -6.17
N ARG A 6 -44.91 4.65 -5.12
CA ARG A 6 -44.48 3.41 -4.47
C ARG A 6 -44.60 2.24 -5.44
N PHE A 7 -43.57 1.40 -5.51
CA PHE A 7 -43.59 0.20 -6.32
C PHE A 7 -44.63 -0.80 -5.76
N THR A 8 -45.62 -1.16 -6.59
CA THR A 8 -46.65 -2.14 -6.22
C THR A 8 -46.71 -3.21 -7.32
N PRO A 9 -46.17 -4.43 -7.07
CA PRO A 9 -46.21 -5.49 -8.07
C PRO A 9 -47.65 -5.96 -8.28
N GLN A 10 -48.13 -5.96 -9.53
CA GLN A 10 -49.50 -6.35 -9.91
C GLN A 10 -49.56 -7.80 -10.42
N GLY A 11 -48.42 -8.34 -10.86
CA GLY A 11 -48.29 -9.69 -11.38
C GLY A 11 -48.70 -10.83 -10.44
N THR A 12 -49.19 -11.93 -11.00
CA THR A 12 -49.55 -13.14 -10.22
C THR A 12 -48.36 -14.10 -10.08
N THR A 13 -47.52 -14.23 -11.11
CA THR A 13 -46.31 -15.07 -11.07
C THR A 13 -45.07 -14.31 -10.60
N ALA A 14 -43.99 -15.03 -10.24
CA ALA A 14 -42.72 -14.39 -9.89
C ALA A 14 -42.16 -13.57 -11.07
N LEU A 15 -42.21 -14.12 -12.29
CA LEU A 15 -41.77 -13.45 -13.50
C LEU A 15 -42.62 -12.20 -13.80
N ASP A 16 -43.94 -12.23 -13.62
CA ASP A 16 -44.80 -11.04 -13.79
C ASP A 16 -44.39 -9.91 -12.86
N LYS A 17 -44.17 -10.23 -11.58
CA LYS A 17 -43.78 -9.25 -10.55
C LYS A 17 -42.39 -8.69 -10.80
N ASP A 18 -41.50 -9.51 -11.36
CA ASP A 18 -40.13 -9.10 -11.71
C ASP A 18 -40.14 -8.24 -12.98
N ALA A 19 -41.04 -8.51 -13.93
CA ALA A 19 -41.29 -7.64 -15.08
C ALA A 19 -41.90 -6.30 -14.66
N ASP A 20 -42.83 -6.27 -13.68
CA ASP A 20 -43.32 -5.02 -13.09
C ASP A 20 -42.17 -4.21 -12.47
N LEU A 21 -41.26 -4.89 -11.75
CA LEU A 21 -40.09 -4.24 -11.17
C LEU A 21 -39.15 -3.71 -12.26
N ALA A 22 -38.91 -4.47 -13.33
CA ALA A 22 -38.08 -4.03 -14.44
C ALA A 22 -38.66 -2.77 -15.12
N VAL A 23 -39.97 -2.70 -15.36
CA VAL A 23 -40.64 -1.49 -15.87
C VAL A 23 -40.47 -0.32 -14.90
N PHE A 24 -40.66 -0.54 -13.60
CA PHE A 24 -40.44 0.49 -12.58
C PHE A 24 -39.00 1.02 -12.57
N LEU A 25 -38.01 0.14 -12.72
CA LEU A 25 -36.60 0.52 -12.78
C LEU A 25 -36.26 1.28 -14.07
N LEU A 26 -36.85 0.91 -15.21
CA LEU A 26 -36.70 1.66 -16.46
C LEU A 26 -37.23 3.09 -16.34
N ASP A 27 -38.45 3.26 -15.81
CA ASP A 27 -39.03 4.56 -15.52
C ASP A 27 -38.13 5.40 -14.60
N TYR A 28 -37.58 4.76 -13.56
CA TYR A 28 -36.66 5.42 -12.64
C TYR A 28 -35.41 5.91 -13.37
N LEU A 29 -34.76 5.05 -14.16
CA LEU A 29 -33.55 5.40 -14.91
C LEU A 29 -33.83 6.51 -15.92
N GLU A 30 -34.96 6.48 -16.62
CA GLU A 30 -35.37 7.55 -17.53
C GLU A 30 -35.50 8.90 -16.83
N ARG A 31 -36.14 8.95 -15.66
CA ARG A 31 -36.32 10.21 -14.90
C ARG A 31 -35.03 10.74 -14.28
N GLN A 32 -34.05 9.89 -14.01
CA GLN A 32 -32.74 10.30 -13.50
C GLN A 32 -31.79 10.77 -14.60
N ARG A 33 -32.13 10.56 -15.87
CA ARG A 33 -31.29 10.95 -17.00
C ARG A 33 -31.26 12.47 -17.13
N ASP A 34 -30.06 13.03 -17.28
CA ASP A 34 -29.88 14.42 -17.65
C ASP A 34 -30.30 14.62 -19.12
N PRO A 35 -31.34 15.44 -19.40
CA PRO A 35 -31.83 15.63 -20.75
C PRO A 35 -30.83 16.35 -21.66
N ALA A 36 -29.89 17.14 -21.12
CA ALA A 36 -28.93 17.90 -21.91
C ALA A 36 -27.80 17.02 -22.43
N THR A 37 -27.25 16.16 -21.57
CA THR A 37 -26.11 15.29 -21.92
C THR A 37 -26.54 13.88 -22.32
N GLY A 38 -27.75 13.46 -21.97
CA GLY A 38 -28.21 12.09 -22.11
C GLY A 38 -27.57 11.11 -21.11
N THR A 39 -26.85 11.61 -20.10
CA THR A 39 -26.12 10.80 -19.12
C THR A 39 -26.83 10.70 -17.77
N TRP A 40 -26.29 9.93 -16.83
CA TRP A 40 -26.83 9.82 -15.47
C TRP A 40 -25.93 10.51 -14.45
N PRO A 41 -26.50 11.14 -13.39
CA PRO A 41 -25.76 11.99 -12.48
C PRO A 41 -24.66 11.23 -11.71
N GLY A 42 -23.49 11.85 -11.61
CA GLY A 42 -22.35 11.41 -10.82
C GLY A 42 -21.22 12.44 -10.87
N LYS A 43 -20.61 12.74 -9.73
CA LYS A 43 -19.36 13.51 -9.64
C LYS A 43 -18.35 12.71 -8.82
N PRO A 44 -17.05 12.70 -9.18
CA PRO A 44 -16.44 13.34 -10.37
C PRO A 44 -16.84 12.67 -11.70
N GLU A 45 -16.35 13.17 -12.84
CA GLU A 45 -16.75 12.71 -14.19
C GLU A 45 -16.54 11.21 -14.42
N THR A 46 -15.49 10.62 -13.83
CA THR A 46 -15.26 9.17 -13.85
C THR A 46 -16.42 8.39 -13.22
N ARG A 47 -17.09 8.96 -12.22
CA ARG A 47 -18.30 8.38 -11.62
C ARG A 47 -19.51 8.47 -12.56
N ARG A 48 -19.66 9.58 -13.29
CA ARG A 48 -20.69 9.73 -14.34
C ARG A 48 -20.50 8.68 -15.44
N LEU A 49 -19.26 8.51 -15.91
CA LEU A 49 -18.90 7.47 -16.89
C LEU A 49 -19.25 6.07 -16.38
N GLN A 50 -18.89 5.76 -15.13
CA GLN A 50 -19.20 4.47 -14.53
C GLN A 50 -20.71 4.21 -14.45
N ILE A 51 -21.49 5.16 -13.94
CA ILE A 51 -22.95 5.01 -13.78
C ILE A 51 -23.59 4.89 -15.17
N THR A 52 -23.23 5.76 -16.11
CA THR A 52 -23.75 5.74 -17.47
C THR A 52 -23.42 4.42 -18.17
N SER A 53 -22.20 3.90 -17.99
CA SER A 53 -21.81 2.59 -18.55
C SER A 53 -22.65 1.47 -17.97
N GLN A 54 -22.90 1.47 -16.65
CA GLN A 54 -23.72 0.44 -16.00
C GLN A 54 -25.18 0.49 -16.44
N VAL A 55 -25.74 1.68 -16.68
CA VAL A 55 -27.10 1.83 -17.21
C VAL A 55 -27.16 1.33 -18.65
N LEU A 56 -26.22 1.71 -19.51
CA LEU A 56 -26.14 1.19 -20.88
C LEU A 56 -25.95 -0.33 -20.92
N GLU A 57 -25.13 -0.88 -20.02
CA GLU A 57 -25.00 -2.32 -19.81
C GLU A 57 -26.35 -2.97 -19.46
N ALA A 58 -27.14 -2.35 -18.59
CA ALA A 58 -28.47 -2.84 -18.22
C ALA A 58 -29.47 -2.81 -19.37
N LEU A 59 -29.49 -1.72 -20.15
CA LEU A 59 -30.39 -1.56 -21.29
C LEU A 59 -30.04 -2.52 -22.43
N GLY A 60 -28.74 -2.74 -22.69
CA GLY A 60 -28.31 -3.70 -23.71
C GLY A 60 -28.62 -5.15 -23.33
N GLU A 61 -28.45 -5.53 -22.05
CA GLU A 61 -28.81 -6.87 -21.57
C GLU A 61 -30.32 -7.14 -21.57
N LEU A 62 -31.14 -6.10 -21.38
CA LEU A 62 -32.59 -6.23 -21.45
C LEU A 62 -33.08 -6.50 -22.88
N GLY A 63 -32.28 -6.18 -23.92
CA GLY A 63 -32.59 -6.53 -25.30
C GLY A 63 -33.74 -5.74 -25.93
N LEU A 64 -34.12 -4.59 -25.37
CA LEU A 64 -35.23 -3.76 -25.84
C LEU A 64 -34.79 -2.57 -26.70
N ALA A 65 -33.80 -2.80 -27.59
CA ALA A 65 -33.09 -1.74 -28.31
C ALA A 65 -34.01 -0.71 -29.00
N GLN A 66 -35.14 -1.14 -29.57
CA GLN A 66 -36.10 -0.25 -30.23
C GLN A 66 -36.85 0.66 -29.24
N VAL A 67 -37.25 0.11 -28.09
CA VAL A 67 -38.06 0.84 -27.08
C VAL A 67 -37.19 1.74 -26.22
N THR A 68 -35.92 1.38 -26.00
CA THR A 68 -34.99 2.15 -25.18
C THR A 68 -34.07 3.05 -26.01
N ALA A 69 -34.30 3.19 -27.32
CA ALA A 69 -33.44 3.95 -28.22
C ALA A 69 -33.27 5.42 -27.77
N HIS A 70 -34.35 6.04 -27.26
CA HIS A 70 -34.31 7.42 -26.76
C HIS A 70 -33.44 7.60 -25.51
N LEU A 71 -33.20 6.52 -24.75
CA LEU A 71 -32.27 6.51 -23.62
C LEU A 71 -30.84 6.19 -24.07
N VAL A 72 -30.69 5.23 -24.98
CA VAL A 72 -29.39 4.69 -25.41
C VAL A 72 -28.65 5.66 -26.34
N GLU A 73 -29.31 6.16 -27.39
CA GLU A 73 -28.64 6.91 -28.46
C GLU A 73 -27.96 8.21 -27.97
N PRO A 74 -28.59 9.03 -27.10
CA PRO A 74 -27.92 10.21 -26.53
C PRO A 74 -26.67 9.87 -25.71
N ALA A 75 -26.73 8.81 -24.90
CA ALA A 75 -25.60 8.37 -24.08
C ALA A 75 -24.47 7.76 -24.93
N VAL A 76 -24.80 7.00 -25.99
CA VAL A 76 -23.83 6.48 -26.98
C VAL A 76 -23.15 7.63 -27.72
N LYS A 77 -23.92 8.65 -28.14
CA LYS A 77 -23.36 9.87 -28.73
C LYS A 77 -22.39 10.54 -27.77
N TRP A 78 -22.77 10.68 -26.50
CA TRP A 78 -21.90 11.24 -25.46
C TRP A 78 -20.58 10.46 -25.29
N PHE A 79 -20.63 9.12 -25.23
CA PHE A 79 -19.44 8.26 -25.17
C PHE A 79 -18.54 8.38 -26.41
N THR A 80 -19.14 8.53 -27.58
CA THR A 80 -18.42 8.61 -28.85
C THR A 80 -17.74 9.96 -29.03
N GLU A 81 -18.45 11.03 -28.68
CA GLU A 81 -17.99 12.40 -28.88
C GLU A 81 -17.08 12.88 -27.73
N MET A 82 -17.32 12.43 -26.49
CA MET A 82 -16.72 12.98 -25.28
C MET A 82 -16.58 14.50 -25.37
N PRO A 83 -17.72 15.24 -25.44
CA PRO A 83 -17.69 16.68 -25.60
C PRO A 83 -16.86 17.33 -24.49
N VAL A 84 -16.30 18.51 -24.78
CA VAL A 84 -15.33 19.22 -23.92
C VAL A 84 -15.74 19.08 -22.45
N LEU A 85 -14.95 18.31 -21.71
CA LEU A 85 -15.15 18.06 -20.29
C LEU A 85 -14.75 19.32 -19.52
N GLY A 86 -15.58 20.36 -19.59
CA GLY A 86 -15.29 21.70 -19.08
C GLY A 86 -14.93 21.72 -17.59
N ASP A 87 -15.52 20.80 -16.82
CA ASP A 87 -15.28 20.62 -15.39
C ASP A 87 -14.09 19.69 -15.07
N VAL A 88 -13.49 19.03 -16.08
CA VAL A 88 -12.35 18.12 -15.89
C VAL A 88 -11.05 18.88 -16.14
N PRO A 89 -10.11 18.86 -15.18
CA PRO A 89 -8.80 19.47 -15.34
C PRO A 89 -8.14 19.02 -16.66
N PRO A 90 -7.44 19.91 -17.40
CA PRO A 90 -6.82 19.55 -18.67
C PRO A 90 -5.98 18.26 -18.63
N GLN A 91 -5.25 18.03 -17.54
CA GLN A 91 -4.44 16.83 -17.31
C GLN A 91 -5.26 15.53 -17.24
N ASP A 92 -6.52 15.59 -16.77
CA ASP A 92 -7.37 14.42 -16.57
C ASP A 92 -8.25 14.10 -17.79
N ARG A 93 -8.27 14.99 -18.79
CA ARG A 93 -9.12 14.82 -19.99
C ARG A 93 -8.72 13.60 -20.80
N TYR A 94 -7.43 13.40 -21.05
CA TYR A 94 -6.92 12.23 -21.75
C TYR A 94 -7.32 10.94 -21.02
N LEU A 95 -7.06 10.90 -19.71
CA LEU A 95 -7.34 9.77 -18.84
C LEU A 95 -8.83 9.42 -18.77
N THR A 96 -9.70 10.43 -18.78
CA THR A 96 -11.15 10.26 -18.82
C THR A 96 -11.63 9.67 -20.15
N ARG A 97 -10.95 9.99 -21.26
CA ARG A 97 -11.27 9.42 -22.59
C ARG A 97 -10.93 7.93 -22.66
N ILE A 98 -9.81 7.51 -22.10
CA ILE A 98 -9.39 6.09 -22.14
C ILE A 98 -10.07 5.22 -21.07
N TYR A 99 -11.16 5.68 -20.43
CA TYR A 99 -11.81 4.94 -19.35
C TYR A 99 -12.42 3.60 -19.82
N PRO A 100 -11.96 2.43 -19.32
CA PRO A 100 -12.29 1.12 -19.88
C PRO A 100 -13.80 0.79 -20.01
N MET A 101 -14.62 1.18 -19.03
CA MET A 101 -16.05 0.81 -19.02
C MET A 101 -16.83 1.39 -20.20
N ARG A 102 -16.38 2.53 -20.72
CA ARG A 102 -16.97 3.18 -21.90
C ARG A 102 -16.92 2.26 -23.12
N PHE A 103 -15.76 1.66 -23.36
CA PHE A 103 -15.53 0.78 -24.50
C PHE A 103 -16.32 -0.51 -24.39
N LYS A 104 -16.38 -1.09 -23.19
CA LYS A 104 -17.22 -2.27 -22.91
C LYS A 104 -18.68 -2.01 -23.27
N ALA A 105 -19.25 -0.90 -22.80
CA ALA A 105 -20.63 -0.54 -23.08
C ALA A 105 -20.87 -0.34 -24.59
N LEU A 106 -19.96 0.35 -25.28
CA LEU A 106 -20.04 0.53 -26.75
C LEU A 106 -19.94 -0.80 -27.51
N ALA A 107 -19.03 -1.69 -27.10
CA ALA A 107 -18.87 -3.02 -27.71
C ALA A 107 -20.13 -3.87 -27.50
N MET A 108 -20.67 -3.89 -26.28
CA MET A 108 -21.88 -4.63 -25.94
C MET A 108 -23.11 -4.16 -26.73
N LEU A 109 -23.20 -2.86 -27.04
CA LEU A 109 -24.28 -2.28 -27.85
C LEU A 109 -24.04 -2.39 -29.37
N GLY A 110 -22.91 -2.94 -29.83
CA GLY A 110 -22.54 -2.97 -31.24
C GLY A 110 -22.31 -1.57 -31.83
N ARG A 111 -21.79 -0.63 -31.02
CA ARG A 111 -21.54 0.78 -31.38
C ARG A 111 -20.06 1.17 -31.28
N PHE A 112 -19.17 0.18 -31.27
CA PHE A 112 -17.71 0.40 -31.16
C PHE A 112 -17.03 0.79 -32.49
N THR A 113 -17.76 0.80 -33.62
CA THR A 113 -17.19 0.97 -34.97
C THR A 113 -16.78 2.40 -35.32
N ALA A 114 -17.12 3.39 -34.50
CA ALA A 114 -16.71 4.77 -34.75
C ALA A 114 -15.17 4.93 -34.63
N SER A 115 -14.58 5.72 -35.53
CA SER A 115 -13.12 5.89 -35.62
C SER A 115 -12.50 6.41 -34.32
N ARG A 116 -13.21 7.29 -33.61
CA ARG A 116 -12.71 7.93 -32.38
C ARG A 116 -12.67 7.00 -31.17
N PRO A 117 -13.75 6.26 -30.80
CA PRO A 117 -13.65 5.21 -29.78
C PRO A 117 -12.57 4.17 -30.07
N ARG A 118 -12.36 3.83 -31.34
CA ARG A 118 -11.29 2.90 -31.72
C ARG A 118 -9.90 3.47 -31.42
N ALA A 119 -9.63 4.72 -31.82
CA ALA A 119 -8.36 5.40 -31.51
C ALA A 119 -8.13 5.54 -30.00
N ASP A 120 -9.16 5.96 -29.24
CA ASP A 120 -9.05 6.05 -27.78
C ASP A 120 -8.82 4.67 -27.12
N PHE A 121 -9.34 3.58 -27.71
CA PHE A 121 -9.11 2.23 -27.20
C PHE A 121 -7.72 1.71 -27.56
N GLU A 122 -7.19 2.07 -28.73
CA GLU A 122 -5.79 1.85 -29.09
C GLU A 122 -4.85 2.57 -28.11
N ASP A 123 -5.19 3.80 -27.71
CA ASP A 123 -4.48 4.53 -26.66
C ASP A 123 -4.54 3.81 -25.31
N LEU A 124 -5.71 3.31 -24.89
CA LEU A 124 -5.83 2.47 -23.70
C LEU A 124 -4.92 1.23 -23.78
N CYS A 125 -4.81 0.60 -24.95
CA CYS A 125 -3.95 -0.59 -25.11
C CYS A 125 -2.46 -0.29 -24.91
N LYS A 126 -2.01 0.95 -25.09
CA LYS A 126 -0.61 1.36 -24.81
C LYS A 126 -0.27 1.29 -23.31
N HIS A 127 -1.27 1.21 -22.45
CA HIS A 127 -1.12 1.02 -21.01
C HIS A 127 -0.99 -0.46 -20.60
N ALA A 128 -1.08 -1.39 -21.55
CA ALA A 128 -0.90 -2.81 -21.27
C ALA A 128 0.59 -3.12 -21.10
N ASP A 129 0.94 -3.63 -19.93
CA ASP A 129 2.27 -4.16 -19.67
C ASP A 129 2.49 -5.43 -20.51
N VAL A 130 3.54 -5.43 -21.33
CA VAL A 130 3.78 -6.48 -22.33
C VAL A 130 4.04 -7.84 -21.66
N ASN A 131 4.65 -7.84 -20.47
CA ASN A 131 5.09 -9.06 -19.79
C ASN A 131 3.96 -9.72 -18.99
N THR A 132 3.15 -8.92 -18.32
CA THR A 132 2.08 -9.38 -17.41
C THR A 132 0.71 -9.33 -18.06
N GLY A 133 0.50 -8.51 -19.09
CA GLY A 133 -0.82 -8.25 -19.66
C GLY A 133 -1.73 -7.38 -18.77
N TRP A 134 -1.21 -6.81 -17.68
CA TRP A 134 -1.97 -5.86 -16.85
C TRP A 134 -2.06 -4.49 -17.51
N LEU A 135 -3.23 -3.86 -17.47
CA LEU A 135 -3.38 -2.43 -17.72
C LEU A 135 -2.93 -1.62 -16.51
N LEU A 136 -1.87 -0.83 -16.67
CA LEU A 136 -1.29 0.04 -15.64
C LEU A 136 -1.73 1.49 -15.83
N ASN A 137 -1.66 2.29 -14.77
CA ASN A 137 -1.91 3.75 -14.84
C ASN A 137 -3.30 4.13 -15.40
N VAL A 138 -4.33 3.32 -15.13
CA VAL A 138 -5.73 3.64 -15.49
C VAL A 138 -6.43 4.29 -14.29
N PRO A 139 -6.80 5.58 -14.35
CA PRO A 139 -7.26 6.30 -13.16
C PRO A 139 -8.58 5.81 -12.61
N GLY A 140 -8.66 5.77 -11.28
CA GLY A 140 -9.85 5.34 -10.54
C GLY A 140 -10.16 3.83 -10.66
N LEU A 141 -9.28 3.03 -11.26
CA LEU A 141 -9.41 1.57 -11.35
C LEU A 141 -8.11 0.88 -10.92
N LYS A 142 -8.24 -0.20 -10.14
CA LYS A 142 -7.11 -1.10 -9.89
C LYS A 142 -6.69 -1.81 -11.19
N PRO A 143 -5.39 -2.14 -11.37
CA PRO A 143 -4.90 -2.83 -12.58
C PRO A 143 -5.71 -4.07 -12.95
N ALA A 144 -6.02 -4.92 -11.97
CA ALA A 144 -6.85 -6.11 -12.17
C ALA A 144 -8.22 -5.79 -12.78
N ARG A 145 -8.90 -4.79 -12.23
CA ARG A 145 -10.24 -4.40 -12.66
C ARG A 145 -10.23 -3.73 -14.02
N ALA A 146 -9.27 -2.84 -14.28
CA ALA A 146 -9.09 -2.22 -15.59
C ALA A 146 -8.88 -3.30 -16.67
N THR A 147 -7.99 -4.26 -16.38
CA THR A 147 -7.67 -5.38 -17.26
C THR A 147 -8.86 -6.30 -17.51
N MET A 148 -9.63 -6.64 -16.46
CA MET A 148 -10.87 -7.41 -16.62
C MET A 148 -11.87 -6.70 -17.54
N ILE A 149 -12.08 -5.39 -17.38
CA ILE A 149 -13.00 -4.62 -18.24
C ILE A 149 -12.50 -4.54 -19.69
N TRP A 150 -11.19 -4.36 -19.87
CA TRP A 150 -10.57 -4.34 -21.18
C TRP A 150 -10.67 -5.70 -21.90
N LEU A 151 -10.36 -6.80 -21.20
CA LEU A 151 -10.55 -8.15 -21.74
C LEU A 151 -12.01 -8.46 -22.05
N ASP A 152 -12.94 -8.01 -21.21
CA ASP A 152 -14.37 -8.14 -21.50
C ASP A 152 -14.74 -7.43 -22.81
N THR A 153 -14.22 -6.22 -23.00
CA THR A 153 -14.38 -5.46 -24.24
C THR A 153 -13.85 -6.25 -25.43
N LEU A 154 -12.64 -6.80 -25.34
CA LEU A 154 -12.06 -7.63 -26.40
C LEU A 154 -12.91 -8.87 -26.70
N LEU A 155 -13.37 -9.57 -25.67
CA LEU A 155 -14.22 -10.76 -25.83
C LEU A 155 -15.57 -10.42 -26.49
N LEU A 156 -16.14 -9.25 -26.20
CA LEU A 156 -17.36 -8.75 -26.85
C LEU A 156 -17.13 -8.38 -28.33
N LEU A 157 -15.97 -7.83 -28.67
CA LEU A 157 -15.60 -7.52 -30.06
C LEU A 157 -15.30 -8.78 -30.89
N GLY A 158 -14.94 -9.89 -30.25
CA GLY A 158 -14.85 -11.19 -30.90
C GLY A 158 -13.83 -11.27 -32.05
N GLY A 159 -14.30 -11.60 -33.26
CA GLY A 159 -13.46 -11.80 -34.45
C GLY A 159 -12.89 -10.52 -35.08
N ASP A 160 -13.39 -9.35 -34.67
CA ASP A 160 -12.93 -8.03 -35.15
C ASP A 160 -11.71 -7.51 -34.37
N ILE A 161 -11.17 -8.31 -33.45
CA ILE A 161 -9.93 -8.01 -32.74
C ILE A 161 -8.77 -7.92 -33.75
N GLN A 162 -8.03 -6.82 -33.75
CA GLN A 162 -6.77 -6.74 -34.50
C GLN A 162 -5.84 -7.87 -34.02
N LEU A 163 -5.25 -8.62 -34.96
CA LEU A 163 -4.31 -9.70 -34.66
C LEU A 163 -3.19 -9.29 -33.68
N SER A 164 -2.81 -8.01 -33.71
CA SER A 164 -1.83 -7.39 -32.80
C SER A 164 -2.21 -7.44 -31.31
N TRP A 165 -3.50 -7.51 -30.95
CA TRP A 165 -3.94 -7.52 -29.55
C TRP A 165 -4.09 -8.92 -28.95
N GLN A 166 -4.00 -9.98 -29.77
CA GLN A 166 -4.15 -11.36 -29.28
C GLN A 166 -3.12 -11.75 -28.22
N PRO A 167 -1.81 -11.44 -28.37
CA PRO A 167 -0.82 -11.78 -27.35
C PRO A 167 -1.14 -11.13 -26.00
N TRP A 168 -1.52 -9.85 -26.00
CA TRP A 168 -1.88 -9.14 -24.77
C TRP A 168 -3.15 -9.69 -24.14
N ARG A 169 -4.16 -10.02 -24.95
CA ARG A 169 -5.39 -10.65 -24.46
C ARG A 169 -5.09 -11.97 -23.75
N ASP A 170 -4.26 -12.80 -24.39
CA ASP A 170 -3.93 -14.13 -23.87
C ASP A 170 -3.07 -14.03 -22.59
N ASN A 171 -2.10 -13.11 -22.55
CA ASN A 171 -1.34 -12.81 -21.34
C ASN A 171 -2.24 -12.31 -20.21
N GLY A 172 -3.11 -11.34 -20.47
CA GLY A 172 -4.05 -10.81 -19.48
C GLY A 172 -4.99 -11.89 -18.92
N LEU A 173 -5.50 -12.79 -19.77
CA LEU A 173 -6.33 -13.92 -19.33
C LEU A 173 -5.55 -14.91 -18.45
N ASN A 174 -4.31 -15.24 -18.82
CA ASN A 174 -3.45 -16.11 -18.00
C ASN A 174 -3.16 -15.47 -16.63
N THR A 175 -2.88 -14.17 -16.63
CA THR A 175 -2.59 -13.40 -15.43
C THR A 175 -3.81 -13.30 -14.50
N ILE A 176 -5.02 -13.12 -15.04
CA ILE A 176 -6.26 -13.20 -14.25
C ILE A 176 -6.48 -14.61 -13.67
N ALA A 177 -6.20 -15.66 -14.44
CA ALA A 177 -6.31 -17.04 -13.94
C ALA A 177 -5.35 -17.28 -12.76
N THR A 178 -4.11 -16.82 -12.87
CA THR A 178 -3.12 -16.87 -11.79
C THR A 178 -3.59 -16.08 -10.56
N ALA A 179 -4.06 -14.83 -10.75
CA ALA A 179 -4.57 -14.01 -9.67
C ALA A 179 -5.76 -14.64 -8.94
N LEU A 180 -6.67 -15.30 -9.68
CA LEU A 180 -7.82 -16.01 -9.10
C LEU A 180 -7.37 -17.20 -8.26
N ASN A 181 -6.43 -18.00 -8.77
CA ASN A 181 -5.90 -19.15 -8.03
C ASN A 181 -5.17 -18.73 -6.75
N ILE A 182 -4.40 -17.64 -6.77
CA ILE A 182 -3.75 -17.10 -5.58
C ILE A 182 -4.79 -16.64 -4.55
N TRP A 183 -5.82 -15.91 -5.00
CA TRP A 183 -6.90 -15.45 -4.13
C TRP A 183 -7.66 -16.61 -3.46
N LEU A 184 -7.91 -17.69 -4.20
CA LEU A 184 -8.49 -18.92 -3.67
C LEU A 184 -7.55 -19.62 -2.68
N ALA A 185 -6.25 -19.71 -2.99
CA ALA A 185 -5.26 -20.38 -2.15
C ALA A 185 -5.04 -19.70 -0.78
N ILE A 186 -5.19 -18.36 -0.71
CA ILE A 186 -5.10 -17.59 0.53
C ILE A 186 -6.38 -17.74 1.40
N GLY A 187 -7.38 -18.47 0.90
CA GLY A 187 -8.59 -18.78 1.64
C GLY A 187 -9.69 -17.74 1.51
N ALA A 188 -9.67 -16.94 0.43
CA ALA A 188 -10.71 -15.96 0.08
C ALA A 188 -11.20 -15.16 1.31
N PRO A 189 -10.39 -14.22 1.82
CA PRO A 189 -10.63 -13.58 3.11
C PRO A 189 -12.07 -13.08 3.21
N ASP A 190 -12.82 -13.61 4.18
CA ASP A 190 -14.24 -13.27 4.43
C ASP A 190 -14.40 -11.80 4.91
N SER A 191 -13.32 -11.05 5.12
CA SER A 191 -13.33 -9.70 5.71
C SER A 191 -13.21 -8.57 4.69
N ASP A 192 -13.76 -7.41 5.04
CA ASP A 192 -13.65 -6.12 4.32
C ASP A 192 -12.22 -5.61 4.09
N GLY A 193 -11.20 -6.35 4.53
CA GLY A 193 -9.81 -6.04 4.25
C GLY A 193 -9.54 -6.27 2.77
N THR A 194 -9.19 -5.20 2.06
CA THR A 194 -8.38 -5.32 0.84
C THR A 194 -7.17 -6.18 1.18
N SER A 195 -7.19 -7.46 0.78
CA SER A 195 -6.00 -8.28 0.81
C SER A 195 -5.04 -7.69 -0.22
N ALA A 196 -4.09 -6.89 0.27
CA ALA A 196 -3.02 -6.30 -0.53
C ALA A 196 -2.17 -7.36 -1.24
N LEU A 197 -2.27 -8.61 -0.80
CA LEU A 197 -1.58 -9.78 -1.34
C LEU A 197 -2.14 -10.23 -2.70
N THR A 198 -3.32 -9.74 -3.13
CA THR A 198 -3.99 -10.23 -4.34
C THR A 198 -4.62 -9.12 -5.17
N GLU A 199 -4.33 -9.15 -6.47
CA GLU A 199 -4.95 -8.28 -7.49
C GLU A 199 -6.49 -8.42 -7.52
N ILE A 200 -7.00 -9.64 -7.29
CA ILE A 200 -8.43 -9.91 -7.03
C ILE A 200 -8.67 -9.70 -5.54
N ASN A 201 -9.47 -8.69 -5.20
CA ASN A 201 -9.55 -8.20 -3.82
C ASN A 201 -10.81 -8.65 -3.07
N ASN A 202 -11.84 -9.12 -3.77
CA ASN A 202 -13.13 -9.48 -3.19
C ASN A 202 -13.88 -10.48 -4.08
N ALA A 203 -14.95 -11.04 -3.54
CA ALA A 203 -15.81 -11.98 -4.25
C ALA A 203 -16.38 -11.42 -5.56
N GLY A 204 -16.65 -10.11 -5.65
CA GLY A 204 -17.15 -9.49 -6.89
C GLY A 204 -16.10 -9.47 -8.00
N ASP A 205 -14.84 -9.18 -7.67
CA ASP A 205 -13.72 -9.25 -8.62
C ASP A 205 -13.45 -10.71 -9.03
N ALA A 206 -13.51 -11.65 -8.08
CA ALA A 206 -13.36 -13.09 -8.36
C ALA A 206 -14.49 -13.61 -9.28
N ALA A 207 -15.72 -13.15 -9.05
CA ALA A 207 -16.87 -13.48 -9.89
C ALA A 207 -16.67 -12.99 -11.33
N TYR A 208 -16.10 -11.80 -11.50
CA TYR A 208 -15.84 -11.22 -12.81
C TYR A 208 -14.67 -11.91 -13.51
N ALA A 209 -13.59 -12.22 -12.79
CA ALA A 209 -12.49 -13.01 -13.29
C ALA A 209 -12.97 -14.38 -13.80
N LEU A 210 -13.79 -15.07 -13.01
CA LEU A 210 -14.37 -16.36 -13.36
C LEU A 210 -15.20 -16.28 -14.66
N ASP A 211 -16.07 -15.28 -14.78
CA ASP A 211 -16.87 -15.04 -16.00
C ASP A 211 -15.99 -14.93 -17.25
N LEU A 212 -14.94 -14.11 -17.20
CA LEU A 212 -14.00 -13.93 -18.32
C LEU A 212 -13.28 -15.23 -18.68
N LEU A 213 -12.83 -15.99 -17.68
CA LEU A 213 -12.13 -17.25 -17.88
C LEU A 213 -13.03 -18.35 -18.43
N LEU A 214 -14.32 -18.37 -18.05
CA LEU A 214 -15.31 -19.26 -18.62
C LEU A 214 -15.63 -18.89 -20.08
N ARG A 215 -15.90 -17.61 -20.36
CA ARG A 215 -16.20 -17.14 -21.73
C ARG A 215 -15.04 -17.32 -22.70
N SER A 216 -13.81 -17.16 -22.22
CA SER A 216 -12.58 -17.40 -23.00
C SER A 216 -12.16 -18.87 -23.08
N ARG A 217 -12.90 -19.78 -22.45
CA ARG A 217 -12.61 -21.23 -22.38
C ARG A 217 -11.25 -21.56 -21.78
N ARG A 218 -10.74 -20.71 -20.88
CA ARG A 218 -9.49 -20.95 -20.13
C ARG A 218 -9.70 -21.86 -18.92
N LEU A 219 -10.91 -21.89 -18.37
CA LEU A 219 -11.32 -22.86 -17.36
C LEU A 219 -12.23 -23.93 -17.97
N THR A 220 -11.92 -25.19 -17.68
CA THR A 220 -12.82 -26.32 -17.99
C THR A 220 -13.83 -26.50 -16.87
N SER A 221 -14.98 -27.11 -17.16
CA SER A 221 -16.04 -27.39 -16.18
C SER A 221 -15.61 -28.28 -15.00
N LEU A 222 -14.41 -28.86 -15.05
CA LEU A 222 -13.82 -29.72 -14.02
C LEU A 222 -12.80 -28.97 -13.13
N SER A 223 -12.61 -27.67 -13.31
CA SER A 223 -11.62 -26.92 -12.52
C SER A 223 -12.09 -26.74 -11.06
N PRO A 224 -11.28 -27.13 -10.06
CA PRO A 224 -11.60 -26.90 -8.64
C PRO A 224 -11.84 -25.42 -8.29
N ALA A 225 -11.25 -24.50 -9.07
CA ALA A 225 -11.45 -23.07 -8.90
C ALA A 225 -12.91 -22.65 -9.11
N ILE A 226 -13.66 -23.37 -9.97
CA ILE A 226 -15.09 -23.11 -10.22
C ILE A 226 -15.90 -23.42 -8.96
N ASP A 227 -15.72 -24.60 -8.38
CA ASP A 227 -16.50 -25.04 -7.21
C ASP A 227 -16.22 -24.18 -5.97
N GLN A 228 -14.95 -23.83 -5.75
CA GLN A 228 -14.56 -22.95 -4.65
C GLN A 228 -15.14 -21.54 -4.85
N THR A 229 -14.99 -20.97 -6.04
CA THR A 229 -15.55 -19.64 -6.34
C THR A 229 -17.07 -19.65 -6.23
N LEU A 230 -17.75 -20.67 -6.77
CA LEU A 230 -19.21 -20.84 -6.66
C LEU A 230 -19.67 -20.84 -5.20
N SER A 231 -18.99 -21.60 -4.34
CA SER A 231 -19.29 -21.67 -2.91
C SER A 231 -19.17 -20.29 -2.23
N ILE A 232 -18.14 -19.52 -2.59
CA ILE A 232 -17.94 -18.16 -2.08
C ILE A 232 -19.03 -17.21 -2.60
N LEU A 233 -19.37 -17.26 -3.89
CA LEU A 233 -20.41 -16.42 -4.48
C LEU A 233 -21.79 -16.68 -3.87
N ILE A 234 -22.13 -17.95 -3.62
CA ILE A 234 -23.37 -18.32 -2.92
C ILE A 234 -23.38 -17.69 -1.52
N ARG A 235 -22.30 -17.86 -0.75
CA ARG A 235 -22.17 -17.28 0.60
C ARG A 235 -22.29 -15.76 0.57
N THR A 236 -21.58 -15.09 -0.34
CA THR A 236 -21.61 -13.62 -0.47
C THR A 236 -22.99 -13.12 -0.89
N ALA A 237 -23.70 -13.80 -1.78
CA ALA A 237 -25.06 -13.43 -2.19
C ALA A 237 -26.10 -13.70 -1.09
N GLN A 238 -25.85 -14.67 -0.21
CA GLN A 238 -26.68 -14.96 0.96
C GLN A 238 -26.39 -14.05 2.16
N TRP A 239 -25.27 -13.35 2.16
CA TRP A 239 -24.87 -12.51 3.27
C TRP A 239 -25.85 -11.35 3.46
N ARG A 240 -26.57 -11.40 4.57
CA ARG A 240 -27.51 -10.36 5.01
C ARG A 240 -26.78 -9.49 6.02
N ASP A 241 -26.27 -8.35 5.58
CA ASP A 241 -25.96 -7.31 6.54
C ASP A 241 -27.30 -6.68 6.98
N HIS A 242 -27.53 -6.68 8.28
CA HIS A 242 -28.72 -6.07 8.89
C HIS A 242 -28.59 -4.55 8.97
N GLN A 243 -27.40 -4.01 8.70
CA GLN A 243 -27.21 -2.57 8.58
C GLN A 243 -27.49 -2.13 7.13
N ASP A 244 -28.32 -1.10 7.03
CA ASP A 244 -29.07 -0.55 5.88
C ASP A 244 -28.25 -0.13 4.62
N THR A 245 -27.01 -0.60 4.48
CA THR A 245 -26.10 -0.18 3.43
C THR A 245 -26.11 -1.13 2.23
N PHE A 246 -26.16 -0.54 1.04
CA PHE A 246 -26.12 -1.23 -0.24
C PHE A 246 -24.92 -2.19 -0.34
N ASN A 247 -25.19 -3.50 -0.27
CA ASN A 247 -24.17 -4.52 -0.48
C ASN A 247 -23.94 -4.78 -1.98
N LYS A 248 -23.12 -3.93 -2.60
CA LYS A 248 -22.69 -4.07 -4.00
C LYS A 248 -22.14 -5.47 -4.31
N ARG A 249 -21.43 -6.10 -3.36
CA ARG A 249 -20.77 -7.40 -3.57
C ARG A 249 -21.80 -8.53 -3.69
N ALA A 250 -22.84 -8.53 -2.86
CA ALA A 250 -23.93 -9.48 -2.95
C ALA A 250 -24.64 -9.40 -4.31
N LEU A 251 -24.92 -8.19 -4.79
CA LEU A 251 -25.59 -7.97 -6.07
C LEU A 251 -24.75 -8.42 -7.28
N TYR A 252 -23.44 -8.14 -7.29
CA TYR A 252 -22.56 -8.66 -8.34
C TYR A 252 -22.41 -10.19 -8.27
N SER A 253 -22.35 -10.77 -7.06
CA SER A 253 -22.28 -12.23 -6.88
C SER A 253 -23.55 -12.89 -7.41
N ALA A 254 -24.73 -12.38 -7.05
CA ALA A 254 -26.02 -12.86 -7.56
C ALA A 254 -26.12 -12.74 -9.08
N LEU A 255 -25.63 -11.64 -9.67
CA LEU A 255 -25.61 -11.44 -11.12
C LEU A 255 -24.78 -12.53 -11.84
N GLN A 256 -23.60 -12.85 -11.31
CA GLN A 256 -22.74 -13.87 -11.91
C GLN A 256 -23.29 -15.29 -11.72
N LEU A 257 -23.89 -15.57 -10.56
CA LEU A 257 -24.64 -16.81 -10.32
C LEU A 257 -25.77 -16.99 -11.34
N ALA A 258 -26.52 -15.92 -11.62
CA ALA A 258 -27.62 -15.93 -12.58
C ALA A 258 -27.14 -16.17 -14.03
N ARG A 259 -25.92 -15.76 -14.38
CA ARG A 259 -25.38 -15.93 -15.74
C ARG A 259 -24.82 -17.32 -16.00
N HIS A 260 -23.96 -17.80 -15.12
CA HIS A 260 -23.13 -18.97 -15.40
C HIS A 260 -23.63 -20.26 -14.76
N PHE A 261 -24.46 -20.15 -13.71
CA PHE A 261 -24.84 -21.29 -12.86
C PHE A 261 -26.34 -21.52 -12.84
N THR A 262 -27.02 -21.31 -13.97
CA THR A 262 -28.49 -21.44 -14.06
C THR A 262 -28.98 -22.83 -13.71
N GLU A 263 -28.21 -23.87 -14.03
CA GLU A 263 -28.55 -25.26 -13.75
C GLU A 263 -28.16 -25.73 -12.34
N HIS A 264 -27.38 -24.93 -11.60
CA HIS A 264 -26.97 -25.29 -10.24
C HIS A 264 -28.09 -24.97 -9.24
N PRO A 265 -28.69 -25.97 -8.55
CA PRO A 265 -29.88 -25.76 -7.72
C PRO A 265 -29.69 -24.73 -6.61
N ALA A 266 -28.55 -24.75 -5.91
CA ALA A 266 -28.27 -23.80 -4.83
C ALA A 266 -28.03 -22.37 -5.34
N ALA A 267 -27.45 -22.22 -6.54
CA ALA A 267 -27.25 -20.90 -7.15
C ALA A 267 -28.60 -20.30 -7.55
N ARG A 268 -29.45 -21.12 -8.20
CA ARG A 268 -30.81 -20.75 -8.60
C ARG A 268 -31.68 -20.34 -7.39
N ALA A 269 -31.63 -21.12 -6.31
CA ALA A 269 -32.35 -20.80 -5.08
C ALA A 269 -31.85 -19.50 -4.44
N THR A 270 -30.52 -19.30 -4.40
CA THR A 270 -29.90 -18.09 -3.84
C THR A 270 -30.29 -16.84 -4.65
N VAL A 271 -30.18 -16.88 -5.97
CA VAL A 271 -30.57 -15.77 -6.85
C VAL A 271 -32.06 -15.46 -6.72
N GLY A 272 -32.93 -16.48 -6.73
CA GLY A 272 -34.37 -16.29 -6.58
C GLY A 272 -34.76 -15.67 -5.23
N GLY A 273 -34.10 -16.10 -4.15
CA GLY A 273 -34.28 -15.50 -2.82
C GLY A 273 -33.86 -14.03 -2.79
N PHE A 274 -32.70 -13.71 -3.37
CA PHE A 274 -32.16 -12.36 -3.42
C PHE A 274 -33.03 -11.40 -4.26
N ILE A 275 -33.54 -11.83 -5.42
CA ILE A 275 -34.52 -11.06 -6.21
C ILE A 275 -35.81 -10.83 -5.39
N GLY A 276 -36.29 -11.85 -4.69
CA GLY A 276 -37.46 -11.75 -3.81
C GLY A 276 -37.28 -10.67 -2.73
N GLU A 277 -36.09 -10.58 -2.13
CA GLU A 277 -35.73 -9.54 -1.17
C GLU A 277 -35.70 -8.15 -1.79
N ILE A 278 -35.00 -7.96 -2.92
CA ILE A 278 -34.94 -6.68 -3.64
C ILE A 278 -36.36 -6.17 -3.92
N ARG A 279 -37.24 -7.04 -4.43
CA ARG A 279 -38.64 -6.73 -4.70
C ARG A 279 -39.40 -6.32 -3.44
N SER A 280 -39.18 -7.01 -2.32
CA SER A 280 -39.80 -6.65 -1.04
C SER A 280 -39.37 -5.26 -0.55
N ARG A 281 -38.06 -4.94 -0.66
CA ARG A 281 -37.51 -3.64 -0.26
C ARG A 281 -37.93 -2.48 -1.18
N TYR A 282 -38.20 -2.74 -2.46
CA TYR A 282 -38.86 -1.74 -3.33
C TYR A 282 -40.31 -1.49 -2.93
N ARG A 283 -41.04 -2.54 -2.52
CA ARG A 283 -42.44 -2.43 -2.07
C ARG A 283 -42.56 -1.61 -0.78
N THR A 284 -41.59 -1.74 0.14
CA THR A 284 -41.54 -0.91 1.36
C THR A 284 -41.02 0.51 1.11
N GLY A 285 -40.46 0.79 -0.07
CA GLY A 285 -39.88 2.09 -0.45
C GLY A 285 -38.40 2.23 -0.08
N GLU A 286 -37.84 1.30 0.68
CA GLU A 286 -36.46 1.32 1.19
C GLU A 286 -35.42 1.42 0.07
N HIS A 287 -35.59 0.63 -1.00
CA HIS A 287 -34.67 0.64 -2.14
C HIS A 287 -34.87 1.82 -3.12
N GLN A 288 -35.87 2.68 -2.93
CA GLN A 288 -36.08 3.83 -3.82
C GLN A 288 -35.03 4.93 -3.63
N HIS A 289 -34.37 4.95 -2.46
CA HIS A 289 -33.33 5.92 -2.10
C HIS A 289 -31.92 5.45 -2.46
N GLN A 290 -31.78 4.26 -3.02
CA GLN A 290 -30.49 3.73 -3.43
C GLN A 290 -29.91 4.52 -4.61
N PRO A 291 -28.58 4.49 -4.81
CA PRO A 291 -27.95 5.25 -5.88
C PRO A 291 -28.25 4.63 -7.26
N VAL A 292 -28.27 5.44 -8.33
CA VAL A 292 -28.65 5.03 -9.72
C VAL A 292 -28.02 3.70 -10.17
N HIS A 293 -26.75 3.47 -9.88
CA HIS A 293 -26.06 2.24 -10.26
C HIS A 293 -26.61 0.97 -9.59
N PHE A 294 -27.22 1.07 -8.41
CA PHE A 294 -27.94 -0.04 -7.79
C PHE A 294 -29.11 -0.47 -8.67
N HIS A 295 -29.93 0.49 -9.13
CA HIS A 295 -31.08 0.24 -9.99
C HIS A 295 -30.66 -0.41 -11.32
N ALA A 296 -29.57 0.08 -11.92
CA ALA A 296 -29.00 -0.52 -13.13
C ALA A 296 -28.56 -1.97 -12.91
N LEU A 297 -27.87 -2.26 -11.79
CA LEU A 297 -27.42 -3.62 -11.46
C LEU A 297 -28.59 -4.55 -11.10
N ALA A 298 -29.63 -4.05 -10.44
CA ALA A 298 -30.84 -4.80 -10.16
C ALA A 298 -31.56 -5.18 -11.47
N LEU A 299 -31.67 -4.24 -12.42
CA LEU A 299 -32.24 -4.51 -13.75
C LEU A 299 -31.44 -5.58 -14.51
N ARG A 300 -30.09 -5.52 -14.45
CA ARG A 300 -29.22 -6.55 -15.03
C ARG A 300 -29.42 -7.91 -14.38
N LEU A 301 -29.58 -7.96 -13.06
CA LEU A 301 -29.84 -9.22 -12.36
C LEU A 301 -31.14 -9.87 -12.85
N LEU A 302 -32.20 -9.08 -12.99
CA LEU A 302 -33.48 -9.56 -13.53
C LEU A 302 -33.31 -10.07 -14.96
N ALA A 303 -32.64 -9.31 -15.82
CA ALA A 303 -32.38 -9.69 -17.22
C ALA A 303 -31.54 -10.97 -17.32
N ALA A 304 -30.50 -11.11 -16.50
CA ALA A 304 -29.67 -12.30 -16.46
C ALA A 304 -30.44 -13.54 -15.97
N HIS A 305 -31.29 -13.38 -14.95
CA HIS A 305 -32.04 -14.48 -14.35
C HIS A 305 -33.15 -15.02 -15.27
N HIS A 306 -33.91 -14.13 -15.90
CA HIS A 306 -35.08 -14.48 -16.70
C HIS A 306 -34.81 -14.52 -18.22
N ARG A 307 -33.69 -13.95 -18.67
CA ARG A 307 -33.26 -13.88 -20.08
C ARG A 307 -34.37 -13.27 -20.97
N ALA A 308 -34.53 -13.78 -22.20
CA ALA A 308 -35.49 -13.28 -23.17
C ALA A 308 -36.94 -13.20 -22.66
N ARG A 309 -37.33 -14.06 -21.71
CA ARG A 309 -38.69 -14.05 -21.14
C ARG A 309 -39.02 -12.75 -20.41
N LEU A 310 -38.01 -12.10 -19.80
CA LEU A 310 -38.23 -10.80 -19.17
C LEU A 310 -38.48 -9.73 -20.22
N SER A 311 -37.69 -9.71 -21.29
CA SER A 311 -37.78 -8.75 -22.39
C SER A 311 -39.18 -8.76 -23.01
N ASP A 312 -39.69 -9.95 -23.33
CA ASP A 312 -41.03 -10.13 -23.92
C ASP A 312 -42.12 -9.56 -23.00
N MET A 313 -42.02 -9.83 -21.69
CA MET A 313 -43.02 -9.37 -20.71
C MET A 313 -42.91 -7.89 -20.38
N VAL A 314 -41.69 -7.33 -20.36
CA VAL A 314 -41.50 -5.88 -20.22
C VAL A 314 -42.06 -5.16 -21.43
N LEU A 315 -41.81 -5.67 -22.64
CA LEU A 315 -42.36 -5.12 -23.87
C LEU A 315 -43.89 -5.13 -23.85
N GLU A 316 -44.50 -6.26 -23.52
CA GLU A 316 -45.96 -6.38 -23.40
C GLU A 316 -46.54 -5.38 -22.40
N LYS A 317 -45.89 -5.20 -21.24
CA LYS A 317 -46.34 -4.24 -20.21
C LYS A 317 -46.21 -2.79 -20.69
N LEU A 318 -45.12 -2.45 -21.38
CA LEU A 318 -44.94 -1.12 -21.96
C LEU A 318 -45.96 -0.83 -23.07
N GLU A 319 -46.28 -1.81 -23.92
CA GLU A 319 -47.32 -1.68 -24.95
C GLU A 319 -48.73 -1.54 -24.37
N ARG A 320 -49.05 -2.25 -23.28
CA ARG A 320 -50.33 -2.07 -22.60
C ARG A 320 -50.44 -0.67 -22.01
N ARG A 321 -49.38 -0.18 -21.36
CA ARG A 321 -49.33 1.16 -20.78
C ARG A 321 -49.43 2.27 -21.82
N SER A 322 -48.89 2.09 -23.03
CA SER A 322 -49.03 3.07 -24.11
C SER A 322 -50.43 3.11 -24.74
N LYS A 323 -51.23 2.05 -24.55
CA LYS A 323 -52.63 1.96 -25.00
C LYS A 323 -53.63 2.44 -23.95
N GLU A 324 -53.25 2.44 -22.67
CA GLU A 324 -54.08 2.98 -21.61
C GLU A 324 -54.12 4.51 -21.72
N PRO A 325 -55.31 5.13 -21.87
CA PRO A 325 -55.43 6.59 -21.94
C PRO A 325 -54.85 7.18 -20.65
N GLU A 326 -53.96 8.15 -20.79
CA GLU A 326 -53.32 8.84 -19.67
C GLU A 326 -54.44 9.47 -18.82
N VAL A 327 -54.82 8.80 -17.73
CA VAL A 327 -55.81 9.35 -16.80
C VAL A 327 -55.13 10.56 -16.17
N PRO A 328 -55.61 11.79 -16.43
CA PRO A 328 -54.96 12.98 -15.88
C PRO A 328 -54.87 12.80 -14.36
N PRO A 329 -53.70 13.08 -13.76
CA PRO A 329 -53.51 12.88 -12.34
C PRO A 329 -54.64 13.59 -11.61
N LYS A 330 -55.46 12.83 -10.86
CA LYS A 330 -56.42 13.41 -9.92
C LYS A 330 -55.63 14.40 -9.08
N GLU A 331 -55.97 15.69 -9.20
CA GLU A 331 -55.38 16.76 -8.40
C GLU A 331 -55.36 16.28 -6.95
N ALA A 332 -54.16 16.08 -6.41
CA ALA A 332 -53.99 15.66 -5.05
C ALA A 332 -54.55 16.78 -4.17
N GLU A 333 -55.62 16.48 -3.43
CA GLU A 333 -56.12 17.38 -2.39
C GLU A 333 -54.95 17.77 -1.47
N PRO A 334 -54.81 19.06 -1.14
CA PRO A 334 -53.65 19.56 -0.41
C PRO A 334 -53.60 18.92 0.98
N GLU A 335 -52.58 18.08 1.21
CA GLU A 335 -52.20 17.63 2.55
C GLU A 335 -51.83 18.87 3.39
N THR A 336 -52.68 19.16 4.36
CA THR A 336 -52.51 20.21 5.35
C THR A 336 -51.22 20.02 6.13
N ALA A 337 -50.32 21.00 6.02
CA ALA A 337 -49.11 21.10 6.81
C ALA A 337 -49.45 21.44 8.27
N ALA A 338 -49.24 20.49 9.18
CA ALA A 338 -49.22 20.73 10.62
C ALA A 338 -47.89 20.24 11.21
N GLU A 339 -47.17 21.20 11.79
CA GLU A 339 -46.20 21.13 12.89
C GLU A 339 -45.05 20.10 12.84
N ARG A 340 -43.83 20.61 12.58
CA ARG A 340 -42.60 20.10 13.18
C ARG A 340 -41.79 21.27 13.75
N GLN A 341 -41.67 21.32 15.07
CA GLN A 341 -40.78 22.21 15.82
C GLN A 341 -39.32 21.75 15.70
N PRO A 342 -38.32 22.66 15.74
CA PRO A 342 -36.92 22.29 15.88
C PRO A 342 -36.49 22.30 17.37
N GLU A 343 -35.90 21.21 17.83
CA GLU A 343 -35.18 21.15 19.11
C GLU A 343 -33.79 21.82 18.97
N ALA A 344 -33.45 22.67 19.93
CA ALA A 344 -32.16 23.33 20.05
C ALA A 344 -31.25 22.57 21.03
N SER A 345 -29.99 22.32 20.64
CA SER A 345 -28.94 21.81 21.53
C SER A 345 -28.23 22.96 22.27
N PRO A 346 -27.77 22.74 23.53
CA PRO A 346 -27.16 23.79 24.34
C PRO A 346 -25.64 23.93 24.11
N ARG A 347 -25.16 25.18 24.15
CA ARG A 347 -23.75 25.56 24.25
C ARG A 347 -23.31 25.52 25.72
N VAL A 348 -22.15 24.90 25.98
CA VAL A 348 -21.43 25.00 27.27
C VAL A 348 -20.29 26.01 27.10
N ALA A 349 -20.21 26.96 28.04
CA ALA A 349 -19.15 27.95 28.17
C ALA A 349 -18.01 27.39 29.06
N ALA A 350 -16.76 27.72 28.73
CA ALA A 350 -15.58 27.42 29.54
C ALA A 350 -14.98 28.72 30.08
N SER A 351 -14.64 28.72 31.38
CA SER A 351 -14.04 29.83 32.12
C SER A 351 -12.51 29.79 32.08
N SER A 352 -11.93 30.98 32.09
CA SER A 352 -10.51 31.30 32.28
C SER A 352 -10.09 31.31 33.76
N HIS A 353 -8.88 30.86 34.07
CA HIS A 353 -8.06 31.28 35.21
C HIS A 353 -6.55 31.09 34.89
N GLU A 354 -5.82 32.21 34.81
CA GLU A 354 -4.60 32.61 35.57
C GLU A 354 -3.97 31.59 36.53
N GLU A 355 -2.68 31.57 36.91
CA GLU A 355 -1.39 32.23 36.59
C GLU A 355 -0.35 31.59 37.56
N GLU A 356 0.95 31.91 37.43
CA GLU A 356 2.06 31.67 38.41
C GLU A 356 2.64 30.23 38.58
N THR A 357 3.94 29.98 38.81
CA THR A 357 5.18 30.79 38.98
C THR A 357 6.40 29.88 38.77
N ALA A 358 7.54 30.49 38.42
CA ALA A 358 8.84 29.85 38.31
C ALA A 358 9.67 30.02 39.60
N GLU A 359 10.51 29.04 39.95
CA GLU A 359 11.64 29.22 40.85
C GLU A 359 12.86 28.35 40.45
N LEU A 360 14.03 28.93 40.65
CA LEU A 360 15.37 28.55 40.16
C LEU A 360 16.31 28.17 41.32
N ASN A 361 17.38 27.45 40.97
CA ASN A 361 18.73 27.33 41.59
C ASN A 361 19.06 26.14 42.52
N PRO A 362 20.36 25.77 42.74
CA PRO A 362 21.39 25.38 41.76
C PRO A 362 22.25 24.19 42.33
N PRO A 363 23.58 23.99 42.09
CA PRO A 363 24.15 22.68 41.72
C PRO A 363 25.07 22.02 42.78
N ALA A 364 25.46 20.76 42.57
CA ALA A 364 26.62 20.16 43.23
C ALA A 364 27.28 19.06 42.36
N ALA A 365 28.61 19.06 42.37
CA ALA A 365 29.53 18.06 41.82
C ALA A 365 30.59 17.75 42.91
N PRO A 366 31.58 16.87 42.68
CA PRO A 366 31.57 15.49 42.18
C PRO A 366 32.26 14.52 43.18
N ALA A 367 32.19 13.19 42.95
CA ALA A 367 33.13 12.24 43.56
C ALA A 367 33.32 10.98 42.71
N SER A 368 34.57 10.52 42.62
CA SER A 368 35.06 9.31 41.94
C SER A 368 35.03 8.08 42.85
N ASP A 369 34.87 6.88 42.26
CA ASP A 369 35.85 5.78 42.30
C ASP A 369 35.25 4.46 41.79
N ALA A 370 36.13 3.63 41.20
CA ALA A 370 35.87 2.44 40.40
C ALA A 370 35.21 1.26 41.16
N VAL A 371 34.21 0.63 40.54
CA VAL A 371 33.48 -0.59 41.00
C VAL A 371 33.00 -1.37 39.73
N PRO A 372 32.96 -2.72 39.74
CA PRO A 372 32.95 -3.55 38.53
C PRO A 372 31.65 -3.49 37.71
N LEU A 373 31.77 -3.81 36.42
CA LEU A 373 30.73 -3.82 35.37
C LEU A 373 29.48 -4.62 35.79
N SER A 374 28.56 -3.93 36.46
CA SER A 374 27.18 -4.33 36.71
C SER A 374 26.29 -3.20 36.18
N VAL A 375 25.56 -3.47 35.11
CA VAL A 375 24.60 -2.52 34.53
C VAL A 375 23.46 -2.32 35.54
N THR A 376 23.44 -1.18 36.22
CA THR A 376 22.27 -0.70 36.96
C THR A 376 21.31 -0.07 35.96
N ALA A 377 20.15 -0.72 35.77
CA ALA A 377 19.03 -0.11 35.06
C ALA A 377 18.58 1.18 35.76
N SER A 378 18.16 2.19 35.00
CA SER A 378 17.51 3.40 35.51
C SER A 378 16.37 3.05 36.50
N PRO A 379 16.08 3.91 37.49
CA PRO A 379 15.03 3.62 38.47
C PRO A 379 13.71 3.33 37.76
N SER A 380 13.20 2.11 37.97
CA SER A 380 11.96 1.60 37.40
C SER A 380 10.81 2.54 37.77
N ALA A 381 9.97 2.90 36.80
CA ALA A 381 8.67 3.50 37.10
C ALA A 381 7.89 2.55 38.03
N ASP A 382 7.35 3.08 39.13
CA ASP A 382 6.59 2.28 40.09
C ASP A 382 5.45 1.55 39.37
N VAL A 383 5.40 0.23 39.57
CA VAL A 383 4.31 -0.62 39.06
C VAL A 383 3.06 -0.33 39.90
N ASP A 384 1.91 -0.13 39.24
CA ASP A 384 0.63 0.05 39.94
C ASP A 384 0.41 -1.11 40.94
N PRO A 385 0.12 -0.81 42.23
CA PRO A 385 -0.17 -1.83 43.25
C PRO A 385 -1.21 -2.87 42.82
N SER A 386 -2.23 -2.47 42.03
CA SER A 386 -3.25 -3.39 41.52
C SER A 386 -2.64 -4.43 40.57
N GLN A 387 -1.70 -4.00 39.75
CA GLN A 387 -1.00 -4.81 38.78
C GLN A 387 0.08 -5.69 39.45
N GLN A 388 0.76 -5.16 40.46
CA GLN A 388 1.65 -5.97 41.31
C GLN A 388 0.87 -7.09 42.02
N ALA A 389 -0.35 -6.81 42.52
CA ALA A 389 -1.21 -7.82 43.12
C ALA A 389 -1.66 -8.88 42.11
N ALA A 390 -2.04 -8.47 40.89
CA ALA A 390 -2.41 -9.40 39.82
C ALA A 390 -1.24 -10.33 39.43
N LEU A 391 -0.06 -9.76 39.16
CA LEU A 391 1.16 -10.55 38.88
C LEU A 391 1.52 -11.44 40.08
N THR A 392 1.24 -10.98 41.29
CA THR A 392 1.46 -11.77 42.50
C THR A 392 0.59 -13.00 42.55
N GLN A 393 -0.71 -12.81 42.33
CA GLN A 393 -1.69 -13.89 42.27
C GLN A 393 -1.35 -14.90 41.16
N LEU A 394 -0.90 -14.43 39.99
CA LEU A 394 -0.47 -15.29 38.89
C LEU A 394 0.61 -16.28 39.33
N VAL A 395 1.73 -15.76 39.87
CA VAL A 395 2.87 -16.62 40.23
C VAL A 395 2.52 -17.53 41.42
N GLN A 396 1.79 -17.01 42.42
CA GLN A 396 1.38 -17.80 43.59
C GLN A 396 0.37 -18.91 43.25
N GLY A 397 -0.42 -18.75 42.18
CA GLY A 397 -1.35 -19.78 41.69
C GLY A 397 -0.66 -21.07 41.24
N HIS A 398 0.60 -20.98 40.82
CA HIS A 398 1.37 -22.13 40.32
C HIS A 398 2.37 -22.69 41.32
N VAL A 399 2.94 -21.83 42.17
CA VAL A 399 4.00 -22.23 43.11
C VAL A 399 3.82 -21.48 44.42
N LYS A 400 3.98 -22.17 45.57
CA LYS A 400 4.06 -21.52 46.88
C LYS A 400 5.38 -20.74 47.00
N VAL A 401 5.41 -19.54 46.43
CA VAL A 401 6.59 -18.67 46.40
C VAL A 401 6.36 -17.41 47.21
N LYS A 402 7.43 -16.91 47.81
CA LYS A 402 7.48 -15.55 48.33
C LYS A 402 8.00 -14.67 47.22
N LEU A 403 7.12 -13.83 46.68
CA LEU A 403 7.52 -12.81 45.71
C LEU A 403 8.26 -11.68 46.43
N GLY A 404 9.26 -11.13 45.77
CA GLY A 404 9.84 -9.86 46.17
C GLY A 404 9.51 -8.80 45.14
N ARG A 405 10.52 -8.33 44.40
CA ARG A 405 10.38 -7.15 43.53
C ARG A 405 9.79 -7.48 42.15
N VAL A 406 8.94 -6.59 41.64
CA VAL A 406 8.46 -6.60 40.25
C VAL A 406 9.02 -5.38 39.53
N ASP A 407 9.74 -5.61 38.43
CA ASP A 407 10.35 -4.57 37.60
C ASP A 407 9.68 -4.53 36.23
N ARG A 408 9.15 -3.37 35.84
CA ARG A 408 8.74 -3.16 34.45
C ARG A 408 9.98 -2.97 33.58
N ILE A 409 10.18 -3.86 32.60
CA ILE A 409 11.35 -3.84 31.70
C ILE A 409 11.02 -3.42 30.26
N SER A 410 9.73 -3.36 29.89
CA SER A 410 9.28 -2.78 28.61
C SER A 410 9.28 -1.24 28.65
N GLY A 411 9.70 -0.59 27.56
CA GLY A 411 9.52 0.85 27.37
C GLY A 411 8.05 1.27 27.22
N THR A 412 7.78 2.58 27.32
CA THR A 412 6.42 3.15 27.35
C THR A 412 5.58 2.98 26.08
N ARG A 413 6.17 2.54 24.96
CA ARG A 413 5.51 2.48 23.63
C ARG A 413 5.16 1.07 23.15
N ALA A 414 5.55 0.02 23.87
CA ALA A 414 5.20 -1.33 23.47
C ALA A 414 3.70 -1.58 23.75
N ARG A 415 2.99 -2.19 22.80
CA ARG A 415 1.59 -2.61 23.01
C ARG A 415 1.46 -3.66 24.11
N ALA A 416 2.50 -4.47 24.28
CA ALA A 416 2.63 -5.44 25.35
C ALA A 416 3.56 -4.90 26.44
N THR A 417 3.14 -5.02 27.70
CA THR A 417 4.00 -4.68 28.84
C THR A 417 4.79 -5.90 29.26
N VAL A 418 6.08 -5.72 29.57
CA VAL A 418 6.95 -6.81 29.99
C VAL A 418 7.46 -6.53 31.39
N TYR A 419 7.29 -7.50 32.28
CA TYR A 419 7.70 -7.46 33.67
C TYR A 419 8.78 -8.50 33.93
N ARG A 420 9.74 -8.16 34.79
CA ARG A 420 10.63 -9.11 35.45
C ARG A 420 10.15 -9.26 36.88
N VAL A 421 9.82 -10.49 37.28
CA VAL A 421 9.35 -10.80 38.63
C VAL A 421 10.43 -11.56 39.38
N HIS A 422 10.84 -11.02 40.53
CA HIS A 422 11.78 -11.63 41.45
C HIS A 422 11.03 -12.42 42.52
N PHE A 423 11.51 -13.64 42.81
CA PHE A 423 10.86 -14.52 43.78
C PHE A 423 11.84 -15.47 44.46
N GLY A 424 11.44 -16.00 45.61
CA GLY A 424 12.08 -17.12 46.29
C GLY A 424 11.18 -18.34 46.32
N LEU A 425 11.78 -19.53 46.38
CA LEU A 425 11.08 -20.81 46.42
C LEU A 425 11.10 -21.36 47.84
N HIS A 426 9.93 -21.72 48.38
CA HIS A 426 9.84 -22.53 49.58
C HIS A 426 8.97 -23.74 49.29
N SER A 427 9.62 -24.86 48.95
CA SER A 427 8.95 -26.10 48.58
C SER A 427 9.30 -27.23 49.53
N ASP A 428 8.28 -28.03 49.86
CA ASP A 428 8.44 -29.32 50.56
C ASP A 428 8.99 -30.40 49.62
N ALA A 429 9.08 -30.11 48.31
CA ALA A 429 9.66 -31.02 47.32
C ALA A 429 11.18 -31.11 47.49
N THR A 430 11.73 -32.31 47.34
CA THR A 430 13.16 -32.59 47.44
C THR A 430 13.78 -32.87 46.07
N ASP A 431 15.06 -32.53 45.90
CA ASP A 431 15.84 -32.91 44.72
C ASP A 431 16.20 -34.41 44.72
N GLY A 432 16.95 -34.86 43.71
CA GLY A 432 17.42 -36.25 43.61
C GLY A 432 18.34 -36.70 44.77
N ALA A 433 18.81 -35.77 45.60
CA ALA A 433 19.59 -36.02 46.81
C ALA A 433 18.75 -35.94 48.10
N GLY A 434 17.43 -35.69 48.00
CA GLY A 434 16.55 -35.56 49.15
C GLY A 434 16.62 -34.20 49.86
N GLN A 435 17.28 -33.19 49.28
CA GLN A 435 17.32 -31.84 49.83
C GLN A 435 16.10 -31.04 49.40
N SER A 436 15.47 -30.35 50.36
CA SER A 436 14.33 -29.46 50.08
C SER A 436 14.74 -28.38 49.08
N LEU A 437 13.98 -28.26 48.00
CA LEU A 437 14.14 -27.22 46.99
C LEU A 437 13.76 -25.88 47.62
N THR A 438 14.76 -25.16 48.12
CA THR A 438 14.61 -23.84 48.71
C THR A 438 15.50 -22.85 47.97
N ALA A 439 14.94 -21.70 47.64
CA ALA A 439 15.66 -20.58 47.04
C ALA A 439 15.36 -19.32 47.83
N LEU A 440 16.40 -18.52 48.12
CA LEU A 440 16.26 -17.29 48.87
C LEU A 440 15.26 -16.35 48.19
N PRO A 441 14.53 -15.49 48.94
CA PRO A 441 13.76 -14.41 48.36
C PRO A 441 14.60 -13.62 47.35
N ASP A 442 14.00 -13.25 46.22
CA ASP A 442 14.64 -12.52 45.11
C ASP A 442 15.80 -13.23 44.39
N SER A 443 16.09 -14.50 44.70
CA SER A 443 17.16 -15.26 44.03
C SER A 443 16.75 -15.84 42.68
N LEU A 444 15.45 -16.07 42.46
CA LEU A 444 14.89 -16.55 41.19
C LEU A 444 14.17 -15.41 40.45
N ARG A 445 14.12 -15.55 39.12
CA ARG A 445 13.57 -14.53 38.22
C ARG A 445 12.82 -15.17 37.07
N LEU A 446 11.74 -14.54 36.66
CA LEU A 446 11.00 -14.87 35.45
C LEU A 446 10.55 -13.61 34.73
N VAL A 447 10.32 -13.72 33.43
CA VAL A 447 9.80 -12.63 32.61
C VAL A 447 8.32 -12.90 32.31
N ILE A 448 7.46 -11.91 32.46
CA ILE A 448 6.03 -12.01 32.15
C ILE A 448 5.71 -10.97 31.07
N LYS A 449 5.24 -11.43 29.91
CA LYS A 449 4.70 -10.59 28.85
C LYS A 449 3.19 -10.50 29.00
N GLN A 450 2.67 -9.29 29.15
CA GLN A 450 1.25 -8.99 29.22
C GLN A 450 0.76 -8.50 27.84
N GLY A 451 -0.39 -9.00 27.38
CA GLY A 451 -0.97 -8.60 26.10
C GLY A 451 -2.37 -9.15 25.88
N SER A 452 -2.87 -9.01 24.65
CA SER A 452 -4.14 -9.64 24.25
C SER A 452 -3.98 -11.15 24.07
N ILE A 453 -5.05 -11.91 24.32
CA ILE A 453 -5.03 -13.36 24.17
C ILE A 453 -4.66 -13.78 22.74
N GLU A 454 -5.11 -13.04 21.73
CA GLU A 454 -4.82 -13.35 20.32
C GLU A 454 -3.32 -13.18 20.00
N SER A 455 -2.68 -12.18 20.60
CA SER A 455 -1.25 -11.90 20.42
C SER A 455 -0.38 -12.98 21.07
N LEU A 456 -0.72 -13.34 22.31
CA LEU A 456 0.00 -14.36 23.07
C LEU A 456 -0.22 -15.77 22.48
N ALA A 457 -1.45 -16.11 22.09
CA ALA A 457 -1.75 -17.37 21.43
C ALA A 457 -1.01 -17.51 20.09
N ARG A 458 -0.87 -16.40 19.34
CA ARG A 458 -0.06 -16.38 18.11
C ARG A 458 1.41 -16.63 18.39
N THR A 459 1.98 -16.01 19.44
CA THR A 459 3.36 -16.24 19.89
C THR A 459 3.58 -17.72 20.21
N ILE A 460 2.71 -18.31 21.04
CA ILE A 460 2.79 -19.73 21.42
C ILE A 460 2.72 -20.64 20.21
N LYS A 461 1.71 -20.44 19.35
CA LYS A 461 1.52 -21.24 18.14
C LYS A 461 2.79 -21.21 17.27
N ARG A 462 3.39 -20.04 17.07
CA ARG A 462 4.57 -19.88 16.22
C ARG A 462 5.80 -20.51 16.83
N TYR A 463 6.01 -20.38 18.13
CA TYR A 463 7.08 -21.09 18.82
C TYR A 463 6.96 -22.60 18.68
N GLY A 464 5.74 -23.15 18.85
CA GLY A 464 5.48 -24.58 18.67
C GLY A 464 5.61 -25.08 17.23
N GLU A 465 5.60 -24.18 16.24
CA GLU A 465 5.83 -24.50 14.82
C GLU A 465 7.31 -24.43 14.43
N LEU A 466 8.20 -23.91 15.30
CA LEU A 466 9.63 -23.85 15.05
C LEU A 466 10.25 -25.27 15.07
N PRO A 467 11.22 -25.54 14.19
CA PRO A 467 11.98 -26.79 14.24
C PRO A 467 12.91 -26.81 15.45
N ASP A 468 13.25 -28.02 15.93
CA ASP A 468 14.13 -28.23 17.08
C ASP A 468 15.48 -27.51 16.95
N GLU A 469 16.01 -27.42 15.72
CA GLU A 469 17.27 -26.74 15.40
C GLU A 469 17.22 -25.23 15.65
N LEU A 470 16.03 -24.61 15.57
CA LEU A 470 15.85 -23.17 15.78
C LEU A 470 15.50 -22.83 17.23
N LEU A 471 14.91 -23.75 18.00
CA LEU A 471 14.53 -23.50 19.40
C LEU A 471 15.65 -22.89 20.28
N PRO A 472 16.95 -23.25 20.13
CA PRO A 472 18.02 -22.62 20.91
C PRO A 472 18.18 -21.11 20.69
N TYR A 473 17.73 -20.60 19.53
CA TYR A 473 17.79 -19.18 19.18
C TYR A 473 16.58 -18.39 19.68
N PHE A 474 15.61 -18.99 20.37
CA PHE A 474 14.44 -18.28 20.89
C PHE A 474 14.34 -18.38 22.40
N ALA A 475 13.76 -17.35 23.04
CA ALA A 475 13.41 -17.41 24.46
C ALA A 475 12.31 -18.45 24.69
N LYS A 476 12.49 -19.34 25.66
CA LYS A 476 11.45 -20.30 26.04
C LYS A 476 10.29 -19.58 26.73
N HIS A 477 9.09 -20.11 26.59
CA HIS A 477 7.90 -19.62 27.29
C HIS A 477 6.94 -20.76 27.62
N ALA A 478 5.91 -20.48 28.41
CA ALA A 478 4.85 -21.43 28.74
C ALA A 478 3.99 -21.80 27.51
N ASP A 479 3.35 -22.98 27.53
CA ASP A 479 2.55 -23.50 26.41
C ASP A 479 1.15 -22.87 26.30
N GLN A 480 0.72 -22.09 27.29
CA GLN A 480 -0.59 -21.45 27.34
C GLN A 480 -0.49 -20.04 27.95
N PRO A 481 -1.31 -19.08 27.50
CA PRO A 481 -1.44 -17.80 28.18
C PRO A 481 -2.31 -17.98 29.44
N GLU A 482 -2.04 -17.17 30.45
CA GLU A 482 -2.71 -17.23 31.74
C GLU A 482 -3.50 -15.94 32.02
N SER A 483 -4.55 -16.04 32.82
CA SER A 483 -5.34 -14.90 33.30
C SER A 483 -5.43 -14.94 34.83
N THR A 484 -5.39 -13.78 35.46
CA THR A 484 -5.46 -13.63 36.92
C THR A 484 -6.88 -13.70 37.48
N GLY A 485 -7.90 -13.87 36.63
CA GLY A 485 -9.30 -13.93 37.05
C GLY A 485 -9.77 -12.60 37.65
N GLY A 486 -10.19 -11.66 36.79
CA GLY A 486 -10.63 -10.32 37.21
C GLY A 486 -10.09 -9.18 36.35
N SER A 487 -9.07 -9.44 35.51
CA SER A 487 -8.56 -8.52 34.50
C SER A 487 -8.87 -9.05 33.08
N PRO A 488 -9.18 -8.18 32.10
CA PRO A 488 -9.28 -8.57 30.68
C PRO A 488 -7.92 -8.94 30.06
N GLU A 489 -6.82 -8.70 30.77
CA GLU A 489 -5.47 -8.92 30.28
C GLU A 489 -4.99 -10.35 30.49
N TRP A 490 -4.11 -10.78 29.59
CA TRP A 490 -3.51 -12.10 29.59
C TRP A 490 -1.99 -11.98 29.74
N TYR A 491 -1.39 -13.03 30.31
CA TYR A 491 0.02 -13.08 30.65
C TYR A 491 0.67 -14.31 30.04
N LEU A 492 1.92 -14.16 29.58
CA LEU A 492 2.77 -15.24 29.09
C LEU A 492 4.06 -15.26 29.90
N VAL A 493 4.31 -16.36 30.61
CA VAL A 493 5.54 -16.56 31.38
C VAL A 493 6.66 -17.01 30.45
N MET A 494 7.82 -16.36 30.55
CA MET A 494 8.97 -16.51 29.67
C MET A 494 10.27 -16.71 30.48
N GLU A 495 11.25 -17.35 29.86
CA GLU A 495 12.62 -17.49 30.35
C GLU A 495 13.25 -16.11 30.61
N ASP A 496 13.90 -15.94 31.77
CA ASP A 496 14.68 -14.73 32.04
C ASP A 496 16.03 -14.79 31.32
N LEU A 497 16.28 -13.75 30.51
CA LEU A 497 17.52 -13.59 29.75
C LEU A 497 18.48 -12.60 30.43
N ALA A 498 18.46 -12.48 31.76
CA ALA A 498 19.29 -11.52 32.50
C ALA A 498 20.81 -11.66 32.29
N GLY A 499 21.30 -12.82 31.80
CA GLY A 499 22.69 -13.00 31.38
C GLY A 499 23.00 -12.49 29.96
N MET A 500 22.02 -11.89 29.29
CA MET A 500 22.10 -11.37 27.93
C MET A 500 21.66 -9.89 27.91
N SER A 501 22.22 -9.13 26.97
CA SER A 501 21.89 -7.73 26.74
C SER A 501 21.27 -7.55 25.36
N PRO A 502 20.32 -6.61 25.18
CA PRO A 502 19.87 -6.26 23.84
C PRO A 502 21.04 -5.77 22.98
N LEU A 503 21.07 -6.15 21.71
CA LEU A 503 22.11 -5.75 20.75
C LEU A 503 22.31 -4.24 20.74
N GLY A 504 21.21 -3.46 20.78
CA GLY A 504 21.28 -2.00 20.82
C GLY A 504 22.07 -1.46 22.01
N GLY A 505 21.93 -2.08 23.19
CA GLY A 505 22.68 -1.69 24.39
C GLY A 505 24.16 -2.07 24.34
N ILE A 506 24.50 -3.17 23.66
CA ILE A 506 25.91 -3.56 23.43
C ILE A 506 26.56 -2.60 22.44
N LEU A 507 25.87 -2.24 21.36
CA LEU A 507 26.37 -1.25 20.41
C LEU A 507 26.54 0.12 21.08
N ASP A 508 25.62 0.55 21.95
CA ASP A 508 25.77 1.79 22.72
C ASP A 508 27.07 1.75 23.57
N GLN A 509 27.38 0.62 24.24
CA GLN A 509 28.63 0.45 24.99
C GLN A 509 29.88 0.48 24.11
N LEU A 510 29.81 -0.10 22.91
CA LEU A 510 30.90 -0.12 21.94
C LEU A 510 31.09 1.24 21.24
N ASP A 511 30.09 2.12 21.24
CA ASP A 511 30.21 3.49 20.75
C ASP A 511 30.97 4.37 21.76
N ASP A 512 30.75 4.15 23.07
CA ASP A 512 31.37 4.93 24.16
C ASP A 512 32.86 4.61 24.38
N HIS A 513 33.26 3.36 24.13
CA HIS A 513 34.64 2.92 24.22
C HIS A 513 35.15 2.88 22.79
N ALA A 514 36.25 3.56 22.44
CA ALA A 514 36.85 3.49 21.10
C ALA A 514 37.21 2.03 20.71
N ALA A 515 36.20 1.28 20.28
CA ALA A 515 36.18 -0.16 20.42
C ALA A 515 37.13 -0.77 19.41
N HIS A 516 37.80 -1.84 19.83
CA HIS A 516 38.61 -2.64 18.92
C HIS A 516 37.70 -3.35 17.90
N GLU A 517 38.20 -3.53 16.69
CA GLU A 517 37.48 -4.16 15.56
C GLU A 517 37.00 -5.59 15.89
N GLU A 518 37.72 -6.29 16.77
CA GLU A 518 37.49 -7.70 17.11
C GLU A 518 36.13 -7.96 17.83
N PRO A 519 35.76 -7.26 18.93
CA PRO A 519 34.41 -7.33 19.49
C PRO A 519 33.28 -7.14 18.48
N ILE A 520 33.42 -6.18 17.56
CA ILE A 520 32.41 -5.86 16.54
C ILE A 520 32.31 -7.01 15.53
N ALA A 521 33.44 -7.55 15.07
CA ALA A 521 33.46 -8.68 14.17
C ALA A 521 32.80 -9.93 14.79
N ARG A 522 33.13 -10.26 16.05
CA ARG A 522 32.49 -11.39 16.77
C ARG A 522 30.99 -11.20 16.92
N LEU A 523 30.55 -9.99 17.30
CA LEU A 523 29.14 -9.65 17.43
C LEU A 523 28.39 -9.81 16.10
N ALA A 524 28.95 -9.29 15.00
CA ALA A 524 28.36 -9.42 13.67
C ALA A 524 28.27 -10.88 13.21
N VAL A 525 29.30 -11.70 13.47
CA VAL A 525 29.28 -13.14 13.19
C VAL A 525 28.20 -13.86 14.00
N ALA A 526 28.07 -13.57 15.29
CA ALA A 526 27.05 -14.19 16.13
C ALA A 526 25.62 -13.85 15.65
N VAL A 527 25.36 -12.57 15.38
CA VAL A 527 24.07 -12.09 14.85
C VAL A 527 23.79 -12.68 13.47
N GLY A 528 24.78 -12.62 12.58
CA GLY A 528 24.62 -13.13 11.22
C GLY A 528 24.45 -14.65 11.16
N GLY A 529 25.10 -15.38 12.06
CA GLY A 529 24.92 -16.82 12.24
C GLY A 529 23.50 -17.18 12.68
N ALA A 530 22.93 -16.43 13.63
CA ALA A 530 21.56 -16.65 14.10
C ALA A 530 20.50 -16.34 13.03
N LEU A 531 20.66 -15.22 12.30
CA LEU A 531 19.79 -14.88 11.16
C LEU A 531 19.90 -15.92 10.04
N SER A 532 21.13 -16.32 9.69
CA SER A 532 21.35 -17.36 8.70
C SER A 532 20.70 -18.69 9.09
N ALA A 533 20.73 -19.07 10.37
CA ALA A 533 20.06 -20.27 10.85
C ALA A 533 18.54 -20.16 10.64
N LEU A 534 17.93 -19.05 11.08
CA LEU A 534 16.50 -18.78 10.91
C LEU A 534 16.08 -18.83 9.44
N HIS A 535 16.79 -18.09 8.59
CA HIS A 535 16.47 -17.93 7.16
C HIS A 535 16.72 -19.18 6.32
N ARG A 536 17.46 -20.17 6.83
CA ARG A 536 17.62 -21.48 6.17
C ARG A 536 16.34 -22.30 6.18
N HIS A 537 15.47 -22.08 7.16
CA HIS A 537 14.32 -22.91 7.41
C HIS A 537 13.14 -22.64 6.45
N ARG A 538 12.48 -23.72 6.00
CA ARG A 538 11.27 -23.71 5.15
C ARG A 538 11.38 -22.83 3.89
N ARG A 539 12.55 -22.83 3.26
CA ARG A 539 12.72 -22.13 1.98
C ARG A 539 11.98 -22.85 0.86
N ARG A 540 11.32 -22.06 0.03
CA ARG A 540 10.61 -22.53 -1.16
C ARG A 540 10.86 -21.58 -2.33
N ALA A 541 10.67 -22.11 -3.53
CA ALA A 541 10.64 -21.29 -4.73
C ALA A 541 9.54 -20.21 -4.61
N PRO A 542 9.70 -19.06 -5.29
CA PRO A 542 8.69 -18.02 -5.37
C PRO A 542 7.35 -18.62 -5.82
N LEU A 543 6.24 -18.10 -5.28
CA LEU A 543 4.90 -18.62 -5.55
C LEU A 543 4.30 -18.08 -6.85
N ALA A 544 4.78 -16.93 -7.31
CA ALA A 544 4.26 -16.16 -8.42
C ALA A 544 5.41 -15.46 -9.17
N SER A 545 5.05 -14.55 -10.09
CA SER A 545 5.99 -13.63 -10.76
C SER A 545 5.98 -12.23 -10.15
N ASN A 546 5.27 -12.01 -9.04
CA ASN A 546 4.96 -10.69 -8.48
C ASN A 546 5.44 -10.51 -7.02
N GLU A 547 6.48 -11.23 -6.61
CA GLU A 547 7.07 -11.18 -5.27
C GLU A 547 7.51 -9.78 -4.88
N LEU A 548 8.15 -9.06 -5.80
CA LEU A 548 8.50 -7.66 -5.63
C LEU A 548 7.30 -6.82 -5.16
N GLY A 549 6.15 -7.02 -5.82
CA GLY A 549 4.92 -6.28 -5.54
C GLY A 549 4.49 -6.45 -4.09
N TRP A 550 4.20 -7.68 -3.66
CA TRP A 550 3.61 -7.90 -2.34
C TRP A 550 4.61 -7.84 -1.17
N LEU A 551 5.89 -8.19 -1.39
CA LEU A 551 6.91 -8.15 -0.33
C LEU A 551 7.40 -6.73 -0.06
N TYR A 552 7.56 -5.91 -1.11
CA TYR A 552 8.21 -4.61 -1.02
C TYR A 552 7.28 -3.45 -1.36
N LEU A 553 6.75 -3.42 -2.59
CA LEU A 553 6.09 -2.22 -3.12
C LEU A 553 4.76 -1.94 -2.42
N THR A 554 3.94 -2.97 -2.22
CA THR A 554 2.64 -2.85 -1.54
C THR A 554 2.81 -2.35 -0.10
N PRO A 555 3.68 -2.94 0.76
CA PRO A 555 3.95 -2.38 2.09
C PRO A 555 4.41 -0.92 2.08
N ILE A 556 5.24 -0.52 1.10
CA ILE A 556 5.66 0.88 0.94
C ILE A 556 4.45 1.77 0.65
N THR A 557 3.64 1.44 -0.36
CA THR A 557 2.47 2.22 -0.75
C THR A 557 1.45 2.32 0.38
N GLU A 558 1.18 1.23 1.09
CA GLU A 558 0.24 1.23 2.22
C GLU A 558 0.72 2.09 3.39
N ALA A 559 2.01 1.98 3.74
CA ALA A 559 2.60 2.77 4.80
C ALA A 559 2.49 4.28 4.51
N LEU A 560 2.71 4.69 3.26
CA LEU A 560 2.66 6.08 2.85
C LEU A 560 1.26 6.64 2.74
N ASN A 561 0.31 5.85 2.24
CA ASN A 561 -1.09 6.23 2.25
C ASN A 561 -1.51 6.58 3.69
N LYS A 562 -1.13 5.74 4.67
CA LYS A 562 -1.39 6.02 6.09
C LYS A 562 -0.66 7.26 6.60
N ILE A 563 0.61 7.47 6.23
CA ILE A 563 1.38 8.66 6.66
C ILE A 563 0.77 9.95 6.10
N CYS A 564 0.28 9.94 4.86
CA CYS A 564 -0.26 11.13 4.19
C CYS A 564 -1.76 11.38 4.49
N GLU A 565 -2.41 10.55 5.31
CA GLU A 565 -3.78 10.78 5.75
C GLU A 565 -3.88 12.10 6.53
N ALA A 566 -5.04 12.77 6.43
CA ALA A 566 -5.29 14.04 7.12
C ALA A 566 -5.16 13.95 8.65
N SER A 567 -5.33 12.75 9.21
CA SER A 567 -5.17 12.46 10.64
C SER A 567 -3.74 12.06 11.05
N ALA A 568 -2.80 11.96 10.11
CA ALA A 568 -1.43 11.50 10.34
C ALA A 568 -0.43 12.66 10.15
N PHE A 569 0.23 12.74 9.00
CA PHE A 569 1.23 13.77 8.66
C PHE A 569 0.96 14.30 7.24
N PRO A 570 -0.13 15.05 7.03
CA PRO A 570 -0.54 15.53 5.71
C PRO A 570 0.51 16.42 5.02
N GLU A 571 1.43 17.02 5.79
CA GLU A 571 2.56 17.81 5.29
C GLU A 571 3.47 16.99 4.38
N LEU A 572 3.55 15.66 4.58
CA LEU A 572 4.38 14.79 3.75
C LEU A 572 3.78 14.57 2.35
N LYS A 573 2.50 14.88 2.16
CA LYS A 573 1.79 14.63 0.90
C LYS A 573 2.47 15.32 -0.29
N ASP A 574 2.87 16.59 -0.14
CA ASP A 574 3.54 17.32 -1.20
C ASP A 574 4.91 16.71 -1.55
N TYR A 575 5.66 16.23 -0.55
CA TYR A 575 6.94 15.55 -0.75
C TYR A 575 6.77 14.22 -1.48
N VAL A 576 5.66 13.52 -1.25
CA VAL A 576 5.32 12.25 -1.89
C VAL A 576 4.82 12.44 -3.31
N GLU A 577 3.98 13.44 -3.57
CA GLU A 577 3.32 13.68 -4.86
C GLU A 577 4.18 14.49 -5.83
N ILE A 578 4.95 15.46 -5.34
CA ILE A 578 5.72 16.41 -6.16
C ILE A 578 7.22 16.06 -6.17
N GLY A 579 7.74 15.55 -5.05
CA GLY A 579 9.18 15.41 -4.80
C GLY A 579 9.71 16.52 -3.89
N PHE A 580 11.01 16.51 -3.61
CA PHE A 580 11.62 17.42 -2.63
C PHE A 580 13.13 17.52 -2.79
N GLU A 581 13.75 18.48 -2.12
CA GLU A 581 15.18 18.60 -1.97
C GLU A 581 15.60 18.15 -0.57
N SER A 582 16.67 17.36 -0.48
CA SER A 582 17.30 17.04 0.80
C SER A 582 18.82 17.02 0.70
N ASN A 583 19.47 17.71 1.62
CA ASN A 583 20.93 17.85 1.69
C ASN A 583 21.55 18.32 0.36
N GLY A 584 20.87 19.26 -0.32
CA GLY A 584 21.27 19.79 -1.62
C GLY A 584 20.98 18.87 -2.82
N TRP A 585 20.27 17.75 -2.60
CA TRP A 585 19.88 16.80 -3.64
C TRP A 585 18.39 16.85 -3.92
N ARG A 586 18.01 16.97 -5.19
CA ARG A 586 16.61 16.95 -5.59
C ARG A 586 16.18 15.52 -5.91
N TYR A 587 15.11 15.08 -5.25
CA TYR A 587 14.50 13.78 -5.44
C TYR A 587 13.14 13.90 -6.12
N HIS A 588 12.85 12.93 -7.00
CA HIS A 588 11.55 12.80 -7.65
C HIS A 588 10.45 12.37 -6.67
N ASN A 589 9.20 12.46 -7.13
CA ASN A 589 8.07 11.87 -6.41
C ASN A 589 8.22 10.35 -6.31
N LEU A 590 7.55 9.74 -5.33
CA LEU A 590 7.71 8.32 -5.07
C LEU A 590 7.22 7.43 -6.21
N ASN A 591 6.11 7.80 -6.85
CA ASN A 591 5.50 6.99 -7.92
C ASN A 591 6.47 6.75 -9.06
N THR A 592 7.37 7.71 -9.34
CA THR A 592 8.48 7.54 -10.28
C THR A 592 9.38 6.37 -9.89
N TYR A 593 9.83 6.29 -8.63
CA TYR A 593 10.68 5.18 -8.17
C TYR A 593 9.93 3.85 -8.18
N LEU A 594 8.68 3.81 -7.68
CA LEU A 594 7.89 2.56 -7.67
C LEU A 594 7.66 2.01 -9.07
N SER A 595 7.35 2.88 -10.04
CA SER A 595 7.16 2.48 -11.44
C SER A 595 8.46 1.94 -12.05
N ARG A 596 9.59 2.61 -11.79
CA ARG A 596 10.91 2.15 -12.26
C ARG A 596 11.32 0.82 -11.61
N LEU A 597 11.07 0.61 -10.32
CA LEU A 597 11.32 -0.68 -9.65
C LEU A 597 10.50 -1.81 -10.27
N GLN A 598 9.24 -1.54 -10.64
CA GLN A 598 8.37 -2.51 -11.31
C GLN A 598 8.98 -3.00 -12.63
N TRP A 599 9.61 -2.12 -13.42
CA TRP A 599 10.31 -2.50 -14.65
C TRP A 599 11.50 -3.43 -14.40
N HIS A 600 12.12 -3.33 -13.22
CA HIS A 600 13.24 -4.16 -12.80
C HIS A 600 12.84 -5.38 -11.97
N ALA A 601 11.55 -5.77 -11.99
CA ALA A 601 11.02 -6.88 -11.19
C ALA A 601 11.81 -8.19 -11.34
N VAL A 602 12.30 -8.49 -12.55
CA VAL A 602 13.10 -9.71 -12.78
C VAL A 602 14.40 -9.70 -11.97
N MET A 603 15.02 -8.55 -11.77
CA MET A 603 16.23 -8.42 -10.96
C MET A 603 15.93 -8.38 -9.45
N LEU A 604 14.79 -7.80 -9.10
CA LEU A 604 14.40 -7.55 -7.71
C LEU A 604 13.47 -8.61 -7.12
N ASN A 605 13.09 -9.64 -7.86
CA ASN A 605 12.36 -10.78 -7.30
C ASN A 605 13.33 -11.68 -6.50
N PRO A 606 12.96 -12.11 -5.29
CA PRO A 606 13.74 -13.09 -4.54
C PRO A 606 13.82 -14.44 -5.27
N PRO A 607 14.97 -15.13 -5.25
CA PRO A 607 15.08 -16.48 -5.78
C PRO A 607 14.41 -17.51 -4.86
N THR A 608 14.24 -17.18 -3.58
CA THR A 608 13.59 -18.02 -2.58
C THR A 608 12.89 -17.15 -1.54
N ILE A 609 11.74 -17.60 -1.07
CA ILE A 609 11.08 -17.05 0.12
C ILE A 609 11.13 -18.07 1.24
N GLY A 610 11.15 -17.62 2.49
CA GLY A 610 11.29 -18.51 3.63
C GLY A 610 10.94 -17.89 4.97
N THR A 611 11.46 -18.50 6.04
CA THR A 611 11.21 -18.06 7.41
C THR A 611 11.99 -16.79 7.71
N VAL A 612 11.30 -15.76 8.20
CA VAL A 612 11.86 -14.51 8.71
C VAL A 612 11.22 -14.16 10.05
N HIS A 613 11.95 -13.42 10.88
CA HIS A 613 11.45 -12.90 12.13
C HIS A 613 10.36 -11.84 11.91
N GLY A 614 10.53 -10.96 10.92
CA GLY A 614 9.55 -9.92 10.57
C GLY A 614 9.55 -8.67 11.47
N ASP A 615 10.32 -8.68 12.56
CA ASP A 615 10.58 -7.51 13.44
C ASP A 615 11.97 -7.61 14.09
N CYS A 616 12.97 -7.97 13.27
CA CYS A 616 14.37 -8.15 13.68
C CYS A 616 15.12 -6.82 13.89
N HIS A 617 14.68 -6.00 14.84
CA HIS A 617 15.41 -4.80 15.25
C HIS A 617 16.32 -5.08 16.46
N SER A 618 17.30 -4.22 16.77
CA SER A 618 18.35 -4.47 17.77
C SER A 618 17.85 -4.71 19.20
N ARG A 619 16.63 -4.29 19.55
CA ARG A 619 16.00 -4.59 20.86
C ARG A 619 15.43 -6.01 20.96
N ASN A 620 15.19 -6.68 19.84
CA ASN A 620 14.64 -8.04 19.76
C ASN A 620 15.73 -9.11 19.62
N LEU A 621 17.01 -8.70 19.69
CA LEU A 621 18.16 -9.57 19.64
C LEU A 621 18.89 -9.48 20.98
N MET A 622 18.80 -10.54 21.77
CA MET A 622 19.49 -10.68 23.05
C MET A 622 20.82 -11.39 22.83
N ILE A 623 21.93 -10.82 23.28
CA ILE A 623 23.28 -11.32 23.07
C ILE A 623 23.94 -11.59 24.43
N ASP A 624 24.62 -12.73 24.56
CA ASP A 624 25.37 -13.03 25.78
C ASP A 624 26.61 -12.14 25.94
N SER A 625 27.16 -12.08 27.16
CA SER A 625 28.37 -11.29 27.46
C SER A 625 29.62 -11.75 26.69
N ALA A 626 29.62 -12.98 26.19
CA ALA A 626 30.68 -13.52 25.35
C ALA A 626 30.57 -13.11 23.87
N LEU A 627 29.50 -12.40 23.47
CA LEU A 627 29.21 -11.99 22.10
C LEU A 627 29.17 -13.18 21.12
N SER A 628 28.64 -14.31 21.58
CA SER A 628 28.70 -15.59 20.87
C SER A 628 27.34 -16.24 20.66
N ARG A 629 26.37 -15.94 21.55
CA ARG A 629 25.03 -16.51 21.50
C ARG A 629 24.01 -15.41 21.32
N VAL A 630 23.05 -15.67 20.43
CA VAL A 630 21.96 -14.76 20.11
C VAL A 630 20.63 -15.45 20.38
N LYS A 631 19.71 -14.75 21.04
CA LYS A 631 18.32 -15.14 21.15
C LYS A 631 17.41 -14.06 20.57
N PHE A 632 16.53 -14.47 19.68
CA PHE A 632 15.39 -13.70 19.22
C PHE A 632 14.31 -13.66 20.30
N VAL A 633 13.68 -12.50 20.46
CA VAL A 633 12.49 -12.30 21.27
C VAL A 633 11.40 -11.64 20.44
N ASP A 634 10.15 -11.84 20.83
CA ASP A 634 8.94 -11.32 20.17
C ASP A 634 8.59 -11.98 18.81
N LEU A 635 7.98 -13.17 18.88
CA LEU A 635 7.61 -13.99 17.72
C LEU A 635 6.30 -13.57 17.01
N GLU A 636 5.70 -12.44 17.39
CA GLU A 636 4.41 -11.98 16.89
C GLU A 636 4.39 -11.56 15.42
N THR A 637 5.57 -11.41 14.80
CA THR A 637 5.75 -11.05 13.39
C THR A 637 6.41 -12.12 12.52
N LEU A 638 6.79 -13.28 13.09
CA LEU A 638 7.35 -14.42 12.35
C LEU A 638 6.52 -14.75 11.09
N SER A 639 7.18 -14.74 9.94
CA SER A 639 6.59 -15.06 8.63
C SER A 639 7.34 -16.23 8.01
N TYR A 640 6.64 -17.11 7.32
CA TYR A 640 7.24 -18.22 6.55
C TYR A 640 7.32 -17.91 5.05
N ILE A 641 6.92 -16.71 4.67
CA ILE A 641 6.66 -16.29 3.30
C ILE A 641 7.23 -14.89 3.09
N ASP A 642 8.53 -14.71 3.28
CA ASP A 642 9.17 -13.41 3.08
C ASP A 642 10.56 -13.57 2.44
N ASP A 643 11.12 -12.46 1.97
CA ASP A 643 12.52 -12.38 1.60
C ASP A 643 13.35 -12.27 2.90
N TYR A 644 14.40 -13.09 3.00
CA TYR A 644 15.32 -13.07 4.14
C TYR A 644 15.92 -11.67 4.37
N LEU A 645 16.09 -10.89 3.29
CA LEU A 645 16.60 -9.53 3.33
C LEU A 645 15.70 -8.56 4.11
N THR A 646 14.42 -8.89 4.34
CA THR A 646 13.52 -8.08 5.17
C THR A 646 14.05 -7.90 6.60
N ASP A 647 14.57 -8.98 7.23
CA ASP A 647 15.14 -8.90 8.58
C ASP A 647 16.50 -8.17 8.57
N TRP A 648 17.37 -8.46 7.59
CA TRP A 648 18.69 -7.82 7.49
C TRP A 648 18.56 -6.32 7.23
N GLY A 649 17.64 -5.92 6.35
CA GLY A 649 17.37 -4.53 6.06
C GLY A 649 16.80 -3.79 7.27
N LEU A 650 15.91 -4.42 8.04
CA LEU A 650 15.34 -3.84 9.26
C LEU A 650 16.43 -3.67 10.33
N LEU A 651 17.30 -4.66 10.47
CA LEU A 651 18.40 -4.57 11.42
C LEU A 651 19.39 -3.47 11.04
N LEU A 652 19.78 -3.36 9.77
CA LEU A 652 20.68 -2.31 9.27
C LEU A 652 20.08 -0.91 9.47
N GLU A 653 18.80 -0.74 9.15
CA GLU A 653 18.06 0.49 9.39
C GLU A 653 18.04 0.86 10.88
N ASP A 654 17.71 -0.08 11.77
CA ASP A 654 17.62 0.19 13.20
C ASP A 654 18.99 0.52 13.81
N VAL A 655 20.06 -0.20 13.43
CA VAL A 655 21.39 0.00 14.00
C VAL A 655 22.10 1.25 13.49
N ALA A 656 21.87 1.62 12.23
CA ALA A 656 22.59 2.70 11.55
C ALA A 656 21.86 4.05 11.58
N LEU A 657 20.52 4.03 11.66
CA LEU A 657 19.71 5.23 11.54
C LEU A 657 18.79 5.42 12.75
N TYR A 658 17.88 4.50 13.04
CA TYR A 658 16.85 4.72 14.07
C TYR A 658 17.42 4.97 15.46
N ARG A 659 18.51 4.28 15.83
CA ARG A 659 19.21 4.50 17.10
C ARG A 659 19.73 5.92 17.28
N TYR A 660 20.01 6.64 16.18
CA TYR A 660 20.55 8.00 16.18
C TYR A 660 19.51 9.08 15.92
N LEU A 661 18.26 8.71 15.70
CA LEU A 661 17.17 9.67 15.59
C LEU A 661 16.87 10.31 16.97
N PRO A 662 16.33 11.56 17.02
CA PRO A 662 16.08 12.31 18.25
C PRO A 662 15.13 11.60 19.22
N ARG A 663 15.68 10.73 20.07
CA ARG A 663 14.96 10.01 21.13
C ARG A 663 15.81 9.96 22.38
N GLY A 664 15.89 11.10 23.06
CA GLY A 664 16.59 11.25 24.34
C GLY A 664 17.98 11.88 24.21
N GLN A 665 18.71 11.92 25.33
CA GLN A 665 20.03 12.55 25.47
C GLN A 665 21.17 11.57 25.18
N ARG A 666 21.09 10.82 24.08
CA ARG A 666 22.19 9.94 23.68
C ARG A 666 23.27 10.76 22.95
N PRO A 667 24.57 10.48 23.18
CA PRO A 667 25.63 11.06 22.37
C PRO A 667 25.42 10.69 20.90
N ASN A 668 25.80 11.59 19.99
CA ASN A 668 25.72 11.43 18.53
C ASN A 668 24.30 11.30 17.93
N CYS A 669 23.23 11.38 18.74
CA CYS A 669 21.88 11.53 18.21
C CYS A 669 21.70 12.87 17.51
N LEU A 670 20.94 12.85 16.42
CA LEU A 670 20.47 14.05 15.73
C LEU A 670 19.55 14.83 16.67
N THR A 671 19.84 16.11 16.87
CA THR A 671 18.98 17.00 17.65
C THR A 671 17.89 17.60 16.76
N ARG A 672 16.82 18.08 17.39
CA ARG A 672 15.65 18.61 16.67
C ARG A 672 15.95 19.86 15.86
N ASP A 673 16.89 20.67 16.33
CA ASP A 673 17.28 21.94 15.71
C ASP A 673 18.19 21.71 14.49
N GLU A 674 18.77 20.52 14.38
CA GLU A 674 19.59 20.13 13.23
C GLU A 674 18.75 19.61 12.07
N ILE A 675 17.46 19.36 12.27
CA ILE A 675 16.52 18.96 11.22
C ILE A 675 15.77 20.21 10.76
N VAL A 676 16.15 20.72 9.60
CA VAL A 676 15.54 21.88 8.96
C VAL A 676 14.55 21.40 7.90
N THR A 677 13.27 21.71 8.09
CA THR A 677 12.19 21.35 7.18
C THR A 677 11.50 22.61 6.67
N GLY A 678 11.21 22.67 5.37
CA GLY A 678 10.43 23.72 4.73
C GLY A 678 9.73 23.18 3.49
N PRO A 679 8.85 23.95 2.81
CA PRO A 679 8.12 23.46 1.64
C PRO A 679 9.03 22.81 0.60
N GLY A 680 8.96 21.48 0.46
CA GLY A 680 9.81 20.71 -0.44
C GLY A 680 11.30 20.66 -0.08
N LEU A 681 11.69 20.96 1.17
CA LEU A 681 13.09 20.95 1.65
C LEU A 681 13.23 20.16 2.97
N ILE A 682 14.25 19.30 3.05
CA ILE A 682 14.63 18.54 4.25
C ILE A 682 16.16 18.52 4.39
N ASN A 683 16.73 19.26 5.32
CA ASN A 683 18.17 19.25 5.58
C ASN A 683 18.48 18.70 6.97
N TYR A 684 19.45 17.79 7.05
CA TYR A 684 19.94 17.21 8.30
C TYR A 684 21.35 16.65 8.11
N PRO A 685 22.20 16.62 9.15
CA PRO A 685 23.53 16.04 9.00
C PRO A 685 23.51 14.54 8.73
N TYR A 686 24.45 14.07 7.90
CA TYR A 686 24.55 12.68 7.48
C TYR A 686 24.71 11.71 8.66
N LEU A 687 24.06 10.54 8.53
CA LEU A 687 24.02 9.51 9.56
C LEU A 687 24.74 8.23 9.09
N PRO A 688 25.37 7.46 10.01
CA PRO A 688 25.61 7.78 11.42
C PRO A 688 26.72 8.83 11.61
N ARG A 689 26.66 9.62 12.69
CA ARG A 689 27.70 10.61 13.02
C ARG A 689 28.85 9.98 13.76
N GLN A 690 30.06 10.01 13.19
CA GLN A 690 31.33 9.71 13.88
C GLN A 690 31.32 8.43 14.75
N ALA A 691 30.53 7.43 14.37
CA ALA A 691 30.42 6.16 15.08
C ALA A 691 31.13 5.08 14.26
N ASP A 692 32.45 5.05 14.37
CA ASP A 692 33.29 4.05 13.68
C ASP A 692 32.78 2.63 13.96
N SER A 693 32.40 2.35 15.21
CA SER A 693 31.77 1.11 15.65
C SER A 693 30.57 0.70 14.79
N VAL A 694 29.65 1.62 14.47
CA VAL A 694 28.48 1.33 13.66
C VAL A 694 28.82 1.17 12.18
N LEU A 695 29.75 1.95 11.64
CA LEU A 695 30.24 1.74 10.27
C LEU A 695 30.89 0.36 10.13
N HIS A 696 31.73 -0.03 11.10
CA HIS A 696 32.36 -1.35 11.14
C HIS A 696 31.30 -2.46 11.31
N PHE A 697 30.32 -2.28 12.20
CA PHE A 697 29.26 -3.27 12.40
C PHE A 697 28.41 -3.45 11.14
N GLN A 698 27.98 -2.37 10.49
CA GLN A 698 27.25 -2.42 9.21
C GLN A 698 28.05 -3.19 8.16
N LYS A 699 29.34 -2.86 8.00
CA LYS A 699 30.24 -3.54 7.05
C LYS A 699 30.29 -5.04 7.32
N ARG A 700 30.59 -5.43 8.57
CA ARG A 700 30.67 -6.83 8.97
C ARG A 700 29.33 -7.55 8.81
N LEU A 701 28.21 -6.88 9.06
CA LEU A 701 26.88 -7.44 8.86
C LEU A 701 26.58 -7.68 7.39
N ILE A 702 26.94 -6.75 6.49
CA ILE A 702 26.81 -6.91 5.03
C ILE A 702 27.68 -8.07 4.53
N GLU A 703 28.89 -8.24 5.06
CA GLU A 703 29.73 -9.42 4.77
C GLU A 703 29.02 -10.74 5.16
N GLN A 704 28.27 -10.76 6.27
CA GLN A 704 27.44 -11.92 6.64
C GLN A 704 26.26 -12.13 5.69
N VAL A 705 25.59 -11.05 5.26
CA VAL A 705 24.50 -11.13 4.26
C VAL A 705 25.03 -11.70 2.94
N GLU A 706 26.19 -11.22 2.48
CA GLU A 706 26.84 -11.68 1.25
C GLU A 706 27.23 -13.16 1.33
N ALA A 707 27.83 -13.59 2.44
CA ALA A 707 28.15 -14.99 2.67
C ALA A 707 26.89 -15.87 2.65
N PHE A 708 25.79 -15.40 3.26
CA PHE A 708 24.51 -16.09 3.24
C PHE A 708 23.88 -16.15 1.84
N ALA A 709 23.87 -15.03 1.13
CA ALA A 709 23.40 -14.94 -0.26
C ALA A 709 24.21 -15.86 -1.18
N GLY A 710 25.53 -15.93 -1.00
CA GLY A 710 26.41 -16.86 -1.69
C GLY A 710 26.03 -18.32 -1.45
N SER A 711 25.66 -18.68 -0.20
CA SER A 711 25.15 -20.02 0.12
C SER A 711 23.81 -20.35 -0.56
N LEU A 712 23.09 -19.33 -1.01
CA LEU A 712 21.84 -19.44 -1.78
C LEU A 712 22.03 -19.31 -3.28
N ASN A 713 23.26 -19.06 -3.75
CA ASN A 713 23.53 -18.64 -5.13
C ASN A 713 22.72 -17.41 -5.57
N ASP A 714 22.45 -16.50 -4.64
CA ASP A 714 21.72 -15.26 -4.89
C ASP A 714 22.69 -14.11 -5.20
N ALA A 715 23.06 -13.99 -6.48
CA ALA A 715 23.93 -12.91 -6.93
C ALA A 715 23.26 -11.52 -6.95
N ARG A 716 21.94 -11.44 -6.69
CA ARG A 716 21.13 -10.21 -6.81
C ARG A 716 20.65 -9.68 -5.46
N PHE A 717 21.24 -10.15 -4.36
CA PHE A 717 20.82 -9.75 -3.03
C PHE A 717 21.05 -8.25 -2.76
N LYS A 718 22.15 -7.65 -3.26
CA LYS A 718 22.54 -6.27 -2.91
C LYS A 718 21.48 -5.23 -3.31
N PRO A 719 20.96 -5.19 -4.56
CA PRO A 719 19.83 -4.33 -4.92
C PRO A 719 18.59 -4.52 -4.04
N ARG A 720 18.25 -5.78 -3.71
CA ARG A 720 17.09 -6.08 -2.86
C ARG A 720 17.31 -5.69 -1.39
N LEU A 721 18.55 -5.70 -0.90
CA LEU A 721 18.89 -5.22 0.44
C LEU A 721 18.63 -3.71 0.55
N TRP A 722 19.01 -2.92 -0.45
CA TRP A 722 18.70 -1.48 -0.51
C TRP A 722 17.20 -1.23 -0.47
N LEU A 723 16.45 -2.00 -1.27
CA LEU A 723 14.98 -1.94 -1.28
C LEU A 723 14.37 -2.32 0.07
N ALA A 724 14.91 -3.34 0.75
CA ALA A 724 14.46 -3.77 2.07
C ALA A 724 14.68 -2.68 3.13
N ILE A 725 15.84 -2.02 3.11
CA ILE A 725 16.14 -0.90 4.02
C ILE A 725 15.19 0.27 3.77
N ALA A 726 15.02 0.69 2.51
CA ALA A 726 14.11 1.77 2.15
C ALA A 726 12.65 1.48 2.56
N ARG A 727 12.18 0.25 2.31
CA ARG A 727 10.88 -0.23 2.78
C ARG A 727 10.74 -0.09 4.29
N ASN A 728 11.74 -0.53 5.06
CA ASN A 728 11.68 -0.52 6.51
C ASN A 728 11.73 0.90 7.09
N LEU A 729 12.46 1.83 6.48
CA LEU A 729 12.43 3.25 6.83
C LEU A 729 11.02 3.87 6.65
N ILE A 730 10.35 3.54 5.55
CA ILE A 730 8.97 4.00 5.30
C ILE A 730 7.99 3.38 6.30
N LEU A 731 8.15 2.09 6.63
CA LEU A 731 7.36 1.43 7.67
C LEU A 731 7.62 2.02 9.06
N LEU A 732 8.87 2.38 9.36
CA LEU A 732 9.26 3.07 10.58
C LEU A 732 8.52 4.41 10.72
N ALA A 733 8.46 5.19 9.63
CA ALA A 733 7.71 6.43 9.58
C ALA A 733 6.22 6.20 9.88
N SER A 734 5.61 5.17 9.28
CA SER A 734 4.20 4.83 9.52
C SER A 734 3.91 4.42 10.96
N ARG A 735 4.85 3.72 11.63
CA ARG A 735 4.73 3.35 13.05
C ARG A 735 4.68 4.56 13.99
N GLN A 736 5.13 5.75 13.56
CA GLN A 736 5.05 6.97 14.38
C GLN A 736 3.61 7.49 14.52
N ILE A 737 2.69 7.12 13.61
CA ILE A 737 1.28 7.56 13.65
C ILE A 737 0.61 7.10 14.94
N THR A 738 0.83 5.84 15.35
CA THR A 738 0.22 5.26 16.55
C THR A 738 0.79 5.81 17.88
N ALA A 739 1.86 6.60 17.83
CA ALA A 739 2.53 7.11 19.02
C ALA A 739 2.15 8.56 19.35
N GLN A 740 1.20 9.19 18.62
CA GLN A 740 0.87 10.60 18.77
C GLN A 740 0.31 10.95 20.16
N PRO A 741 1.00 11.81 20.94
CA PRO A 741 0.42 12.49 22.08
C PRO A 741 -0.49 13.63 21.59
N PRO A 742 -1.46 14.07 22.40
CA PRO A 742 -2.36 15.19 22.06
C PRO A 742 -1.65 16.56 21.93
N GLU A 743 -0.34 16.64 22.13
CA GLU A 743 0.43 17.87 22.20
C GLU A 743 1.10 18.22 20.86
N ALA A 744 0.98 19.48 20.43
CA ALA A 744 1.54 19.97 19.17
C ALA A 744 3.06 19.76 19.03
N GLN A 745 3.82 19.90 20.13
CA GLN A 745 5.27 19.70 20.11
C GLN A 745 5.65 18.26 19.80
N ALA A 746 4.93 17.30 20.37
CA ALA A 746 5.20 15.89 20.15
C ALA A 746 4.85 15.46 18.71
N HIS A 747 3.85 16.12 18.10
CA HIS A 747 3.54 15.95 16.70
C HIS A 747 4.67 16.48 15.80
N GLU A 748 5.17 17.69 16.05
CA GLU A 748 6.30 18.27 15.30
C GLU A 748 7.54 17.38 15.38
N ASP A 749 7.86 16.87 16.58
CA ASP A 749 8.98 15.96 16.78
C ASP A 749 8.81 14.67 15.97
N ALA A 750 7.60 14.09 15.98
CA ALA A 750 7.29 12.91 15.20
C ALA A 750 7.37 13.18 13.69
N LEU A 751 6.92 14.36 13.23
CA LEU A 751 7.00 14.76 11.84
C LEU A 751 8.44 14.87 11.35
N LYS A 752 9.33 15.52 12.12
CA LYS A 752 10.76 15.62 11.78
C LYS A 752 11.42 14.24 11.66
N LEU A 753 11.10 13.32 12.57
CA LEU A 753 11.55 11.93 12.50
C LEU A 753 11.06 11.22 11.22
N VAL A 754 9.77 11.39 10.90
CA VAL A 754 9.15 10.84 9.69
C VAL A 754 9.81 11.41 8.44
N MET A 755 10.09 12.70 8.40
CA MET A 755 10.75 13.37 7.27
C MET A 755 12.17 12.87 7.02
N VAL A 756 12.98 12.69 8.09
CA VAL A 756 14.34 12.14 7.94
C VAL A 756 14.29 10.69 7.44
N ALA A 757 13.43 9.85 8.03
CA ALA A 757 13.28 8.46 7.58
C ALA A 757 12.80 8.38 6.12
N TYR A 758 11.86 9.24 5.73
CA TYR A 758 11.38 9.32 4.35
C TYR A 758 12.49 9.80 3.39
N ALA A 759 13.23 10.85 3.75
CA ALA A 759 14.32 11.37 2.92
C ALA A 759 15.40 10.30 2.66
N GLU A 760 15.82 9.58 3.70
CA GLU A 760 16.79 8.49 3.59
C GLU A 760 16.25 7.31 2.78
N ALA A 761 14.95 6.99 2.90
CA ALA A 761 14.34 5.95 2.07
C ALA A 761 14.38 6.32 0.59
N ILE A 762 14.02 7.56 0.25
CA ILE A 762 14.02 8.05 -1.12
C ILE A 762 15.44 8.13 -1.69
N ARG A 763 16.44 8.55 -0.89
CA ARG A 763 17.86 8.49 -1.29
C ARG A 763 18.29 7.07 -1.68
N LEU A 764 17.96 6.08 -0.85
CA LEU A 764 18.30 4.68 -1.15
C LEU A 764 17.57 4.16 -2.40
N LEU A 765 16.33 4.58 -2.62
CA LEU A 765 15.59 4.25 -3.85
C LEU A 765 16.19 4.90 -5.09
N ASP A 766 16.65 6.14 -5.00
CA ASP A 766 17.35 6.83 -6.09
C ASP A 766 18.67 6.15 -6.45
N GLU A 767 19.49 5.81 -5.45
CA GLU A 767 20.73 5.06 -5.62
C GLU A 767 20.48 3.70 -6.29
N LEU A 768 19.44 3.00 -5.85
CA LEU A 768 18.99 1.74 -6.41
C LEU A 768 18.53 1.87 -7.87
N ILE A 769 17.70 2.85 -8.19
CA ILE A 769 17.23 3.07 -9.55
C ILE A 769 18.39 3.42 -10.49
N ALA A 770 19.31 4.28 -10.07
CA ALA A 770 20.49 4.60 -10.86
C ALA A 770 21.37 3.35 -11.11
N HIS A 771 21.51 2.47 -10.12
CA HIS A 771 22.20 1.20 -10.28
C HIS A 771 21.51 0.29 -11.32
N LEU A 772 20.18 0.19 -11.24
CA LEU A 772 19.39 -0.70 -12.10
C LEU A 772 19.26 -0.17 -13.54
N ASN A 773 19.24 1.15 -13.74
CA ASN A 773 19.12 1.76 -15.06
C ASN A 773 20.46 1.83 -15.81
N SER A 774 21.59 1.86 -15.10
CA SER A 774 22.89 2.03 -15.73
C SER A 774 23.31 0.77 -16.50
N PRO A 775 23.60 0.87 -17.82
CA PRO A 775 24.12 -0.25 -18.60
C PRO A 775 25.51 -0.67 -18.12
N GLU A 776 26.32 0.28 -17.63
CA GLU A 776 27.61 0.05 -16.97
C GLU A 776 27.48 -0.35 -15.50
N ARG A 777 26.24 -0.35 -14.97
CA ARG A 777 25.85 -0.67 -13.60
C ARG A 777 26.63 0.14 -12.57
N VAL A 778 26.36 1.45 -12.49
CA VAL A 778 26.86 2.29 -11.38
C VAL A 778 26.72 1.52 -10.08
N PRO A 779 27.83 1.16 -9.39
CA PRO A 779 27.74 0.25 -8.27
C PRO A 779 26.98 0.91 -7.13
N LEU A 780 26.17 0.10 -6.44
CA LEU A 780 25.67 0.50 -5.13
C LEU A 780 26.86 0.65 -4.18
N LEU A 781 26.78 1.66 -3.30
CA LEU A 781 27.77 1.89 -2.26
C LEU A 781 27.99 0.61 -1.43
N ASP A 782 29.15 0.49 -0.78
CA ASP A 782 29.41 -0.67 0.08
C ASP A 782 28.55 -0.67 1.34
N LEU A 783 28.22 0.53 1.83
CA LEU A 783 27.35 0.74 2.98
C LEU A 783 26.13 1.58 2.57
N PRO A 784 24.93 1.25 3.07
CA PRO A 784 23.74 2.06 2.83
C PRO A 784 23.80 3.41 3.56
N PHE A 785 24.47 3.47 4.72
CA PHE A 785 24.65 4.68 5.53
C PHE A 785 26.12 4.90 5.83
N THR A 786 26.75 5.80 5.08
CA THR A 786 28.20 6.07 5.15
C THR A 786 28.59 7.12 6.18
N GLY A 787 27.62 7.87 6.73
CA GLY A 787 27.89 9.06 7.54
C GLY A 787 28.56 10.21 6.78
N GLN A 788 28.60 10.13 5.44
CA GLN A 788 29.24 11.09 4.55
C GLN A 788 28.27 11.52 3.45
N PRO A 789 28.48 12.69 2.82
CA PRO A 789 27.75 13.07 1.63
C PRO A 789 27.82 11.97 0.58
N ASN A 790 26.72 11.77 -0.16
CA ASN A 790 26.74 10.85 -1.29
C ASN A 790 27.87 11.26 -2.24
N PRO A 791 28.85 10.40 -2.56
CA PRO A 791 29.97 10.77 -3.43
C PRO A 791 29.50 11.22 -4.82
N ARG A 792 28.30 10.81 -5.27
CA ARG A 792 27.68 11.35 -6.48
C ARG A 792 27.39 12.85 -6.39
N ALA A 793 27.16 13.41 -5.19
CA ALA A 793 27.01 14.85 -4.98
C ALA A 793 28.26 15.65 -5.40
N SER A 794 29.41 14.98 -5.51
CA SER A 794 30.70 15.59 -5.87
C SER A 794 31.17 15.29 -7.30
N LEU A 795 30.46 14.44 -8.05
CA LEU A 795 30.84 14.11 -9.44
C LEU A 795 30.30 15.19 -10.39
N PRO A 796 31.13 15.80 -11.25
CA PRO A 796 30.63 16.77 -12.23
C PRO A 796 29.58 16.10 -13.12
N PHE A 797 28.57 16.87 -13.54
CA PHE A 797 27.56 16.38 -14.49
C PHE A 797 28.25 15.88 -15.76
N PRO A 798 27.85 14.72 -16.33
CA PRO A 798 28.52 14.09 -17.47
C PRO A 798 28.22 14.84 -18.77
N LEU A 799 28.83 16.02 -18.95
CA LEU A 799 28.60 16.89 -20.09
C LEU A 799 28.87 16.17 -21.40
N GLU A 800 29.97 15.41 -21.51
CA GLU A 800 30.33 14.69 -22.74
C GLU A 800 29.23 13.69 -23.17
N SER A 801 28.69 12.92 -22.22
CA SER A 801 27.60 11.97 -22.51
C SER A 801 26.32 12.66 -22.94
N LEU A 802 26.01 13.82 -22.36
CA LEU A 802 24.90 14.65 -22.84
C LEU A 802 25.14 15.10 -24.27
N GLN A 803 26.30 15.67 -24.59
CA GLN A 803 26.64 16.14 -25.93
C GLN A 803 26.54 15.02 -26.97
N GLU A 804 27.05 13.83 -26.65
CA GLU A 804 26.95 12.64 -27.50
C GLU A 804 25.49 12.24 -27.72
N ALA A 805 24.68 12.20 -26.65
CA ALA A 805 23.27 11.85 -26.75
C ALA A 805 22.48 12.83 -27.63
N ILE A 806 22.80 14.13 -27.60
CA ILE A 806 22.19 15.15 -28.47
C ILE A 806 22.52 14.86 -29.93
N LEU A 807 23.79 14.56 -30.24
CA LEU A 807 24.25 14.26 -31.59
C LEU A 807 23.69 12.95 -32.14
N GLN A 808 23.36 12.00 -31.28
CA GLN A 808 22.73 10.73 -31.68
C GLN A 808 21.23 10.83 -31.98
N LEU A 809 20.57 11.96 -31.67
CA LEU A 809 19.13 12.11 -31.94
C LEU A 809 18.81 12.10 -33.44
N ASP A 810 19.63 12.77 -34.25
CA ASP A 810 19.48 12.87 -35.69
C ASP A 810 20.81 13.24 -36.36
N VAL A 811 21.13 12.58 -37.46
CA VAL A 811 22.35 12.82 -38.26
C VAL A 811 22.44 14.22 -38.86
N SER A 812 21.32 14.95 -38.93
CA SER A 812 21.23 16.32 -39.45
C SER A 812 21.50 17.39 -38.39
N ILE A 813 21.71 17.01 -37.13
CA ILE A 813 22.06 17.95 -36.05
C ILE A 813 23.46 18.51 -36.27
N ILE A 814 23.57 19.84 -36.25
CA ILE A 814 24.84 20.55 -36.37
C ILE A 814 25.25 21.04 -34.99
N HIS A 815 26.41 20.57 -34.50
CA HIS A 815 27.07 21.16 -33.34
C HIS A 815 27.91 22.38 -33.77
N ARG A 816 27.65 23.51 -33.13
CA ARG A 816 28.35 24.77 -33.36
C ARG A 816 28.92 25.29 -32.03
N PRO A 817 30.24 25.17 -31.79
CA PRO A 817 30.86 25.86 -30.67
C PRO A 817 30.76 27.38 -30.86
N SER A 818 30.49 28.13 -29.79
CA SER A 818 30.39 29.58 -29.84
C SER A 818 31.79 30.19 -30.05
N PRO A 819 31.99 31.03 -31.08
CA PRO A 819 33.29 31.67 -31.31
C PRO A 819 33.61 32.77 -30.28
N ALA A 820 32.61 33.26 -29.54
CA ALA A 820 32.75 34.33 -28.56
C ALA A 820 33.04 33.81 -27.14
N ASP A 821 32.70 32.56 -26.84
CA ASP A 821 32.86 31.96 -25.51
C ASP A 821 33.19 30.47 -25.64
N SER A 822 34.40 30.10 -25.24
CA SER A 822 34.92 28.71 -25.35
C SER A 822 34.16 27.70 -24.51
N GLY A 823 33.27 28.13 -23.61
CA GLY A 823 32.42 27.26 -22.80
C GLY A 823 31.05 26.94 -23.40
N ILE A 824 30.64 27.59 -24.50
CA ILE A 824 29.27 27.48 -25.03
C ILE A 824 29.23 26.59 -26.29
N SER A 825 28.38 25.58 -26.27
CA SER A 825 28.09 24.68 -27.40
C SER A 825 26.62 24.77 -27.79
N GLN A 826 26.33 25.21 -29.02
CA GLN A 826 24.98 25.24 -29.57
C GLN A 826 24.71 24.04 -30.47
N TYR A 827 23.48 23.54 -30.43
CA TYR A 827 23.00 22.43 -31.27
C TYR A 827 21.83 22.92 -32.11
N LEU A 828 21.96 22.75 -33.42
CA LEU A 828 21.00 23.24 -34.40
C LEU A 828 20.40 22.09 -35.21
N ILE A 829 19.11 22.20 -35.52
CA ILE A 829 18.40 21.35 -36.47
C ILE A 829 17.78 22.24 -37.55
N GLU A 830 18.00 21.91 -38.82
CA GLU A 830 17.59 22.75 -39.97
C GLU A 830 18.03 24.23 -39.86
N GLY A 831 19.15 24.49 -39.18
CA GLY A 831 19.70 25.82 -38.96
C GLY A 831 19.07 26.61 -37.79
N LYS A 832 18.11 26.05 -37.06
CA LYS A 832 17.51 26.63 -35.86
C LYS A 832 18.13 26.04 -34.59
N PRO A 833 18.55 26.85 -33.60
CA PRO A 833 19.05 26.33 -32.33
C PRO A 833 17.90 25.75 -31.51
N PHE A 834 18.10 24.55 -30.96
CA PHE A 834 17.12 23.92 -30.06
C PHE A 834 17.70 23.60 -28.68
N ALA A 835 19.02 23.50 -28.57
CA ALA A 835 19.74 23.29 -27.31
C ALA A 835 21.06 24.06 -27.29
N GLU A 836 21.44 24.57 -26.12
CA GLU A 836 22.72 25.24 -25.86
C GLU A 836 23.27 24.79 -24.50
N ILE A 837 24.51 24.31 -24.47
CA ILE A 837 25.22 23.95 -23.24
C ILE A 837 26.23 25.04 -22.93
N ASN A 838 26.15 25.65 -21.76
CA ASN A 838 27.18 26.53 -21.19
C ASN A 838 27.97 25.77 -20.12
N ALA A 839 29.09 25.19 -20.53
CA ALA A 839 30.02 24.46 -19.66
C ALA A 839 30.84 25.38 -18.74
N GLY A 840 30.92 26.68 -19.05
CA GLY A 840 31.64 27.67 -18.24
C GLY A 840 30.84 28.24 -17.06
N ALA A 841 29.54 27.93 -16.98
CA ALA A 841 28.71 28.29 -15.83
C ALA A 841 29.02 27.39 -14.61
N GLU A 842 28.85 27.91 -13.40
CA GLU A 842 28.93 27.13 -12.15
C GLU A 842 27.58 27.14 -11.42
N PRO A 843 26.80 26.03 -11.46
CA PRO A 843 27.02 24.80 -12.24
C PRO A 843 26.83 25.03 -13.76
N PRO A 844 27.32 24.11 -14.62
CA PRO A 844 27.05 24.17 -16.06
C PRO A 844 25.54 24.24 -16.33
N THR A 845 25.13 24.84 -17.44
CA THR A 845 23.70 24.97 -17.77
C THR A 845 23.39 24.44 -19.16
N LEU A 846 22.17 23.95 -19.33
CA LEU A 846 21.58 23.60 -20.63
C LEU A 846 20.35 24.48 -20.86
N SER A 847 20.40 25.33 -21.88
CA SER A 847 19.25 26.08 -22.38
C SER A 847 18.56 25.28 -23.48
N LEU A 848 17.24 25.18 -23.46
CA LEU A 848 16.42 24.54 -24.49
C LEU A 848 15.39 25.53 -25.06
N ALA A 849 15.17 25.45 -26.37
CA ALA A 849 14.21 26.32 -27.07
C ALA A 849 12.77 25.86 -26.82
N GLY A 850 11.94 26.73 -26.27
CA GLY A 850 10.54 26.48 -25.94
C GLY A 850 10.16 27.05 -24.57
N ARG A 851 8.85 27.22 -24.34
CA ARG A 851 8.28 27.60 -23.05
C ARG A 851 8.18 26.38 -22.14
N LEU A 852 8.35 26.58 -20.83
CA LEU A 852 8.27 25.50 -19.83
C LEU A 852 7.00 24.65 -19.95
N GLU A 853 5.87 25.27 -20.26
CA GLU A 853 4.56 24.61 -20.46
C GLU A 853 4.47 23.69 -21.69
N GLN A 854 5.42 23.78 -22.62
CA GLN A 854 5.50 22.91 -23.80
C GLN A 854 6.26 21.61 -23.51
N TYR A 855 6.91 21.51 -22.34
CA TYR A 855 7.68 20.34 -21.94
C TYR A 855 6.93 19.50 -20.92
N VAL A 856 6.85 18.19 -21.18
CA VAL A 856 6.32 17.20 -20.24
C VAL A 856 7.31 17.03 -19.09
N ASP A 857 6.80 17.21 -17.88
CA ASP A 857 7.53 17.06 -16.62
C ASP A 857 8.74 18.01 -16.47
N ALA A 858 8.88 19.11 -17.20
CA ALA A 858 10.09 19.95 -17.05
C ALA A 858 10.18 20.76 -15.75
N SER A 859 9.06 20.98 -15.05
CA SER A 859 8.97 21.89 -13.90
C SER A 859 9.87 21.52 -12.70
N HIS A 860 10.35 20.28 -12.65
CA HIS A 860 11.22 19.81 -11.57
C HIS A 860 12.72 19.96 -11.85
N ILE A 861 13.15 20.26 -13.08
CA ILE A 861 14.58 20.45 -13.39
C ILE A 861 14.86 21.69 -14.25
N ALA A 862 13.87 22.24 -14.92
CA ALA A 862 14.01 23.42 -15.76
C ALA A 862 13.38 24.66 -15.12
N ARG A 863 13.98 25.82 -15.37
CA ARG A 863 13.46 27.15 -14.99
C ARG A 863 13.29 28.00 -16.24
N PRO A 864 12.23 28.81 -16.36
CA PRO A 864 12.09 29.72 -17.50
C PRO A 864 13.16 30.82 -17.40
N VAL A 865 13.85 31.09 -18.50
CA VAL A 865 14.78 32.24 -18.59
C VAL A 865 14.11 33.44 -19.21
N ASP A 866 13.34 33.19 -20.27
CA ASP A 866 12.55 34.19 -20.97
C ASP A 866 11.26 33.54 -21.51
N SER A 867 10.53 34.25 -22.37
CA SER A 867 9.27 33.77 -22.96
C SER A 867 9.44 32.70 -24.04
N ALA A 868 10.67 32.29 -24.34
CA ALA A 868 11.02 31.40 -25.44
C ALA A 868 12.03 30.30 -25.06
N ASN A 869 12.65 30.34 -23.87
CA ASN A 869 13.69 29.39 -23.47
C ASN A 869 13.54 28.94 -22.01
N VAL A 870 13.94 27.71 -21.76
CA VAL A 870 14.10 27.13 -20.42
C VAL A 870 15.54 26.74 -20.17
N VAL A 871 16.02 26.93 -18.95
CA VAL A 871 17.37 26.54 -18.51
C VAL A 871 17.31 25.46 -17.45
N ILE A 872 18.18 24.49 -17.62
CA ILE A 872 18.41 23.37 -16.71
C ILE A 872 19.82 23.54 -16.13
N PRO A 873 19.98 23.73 -14.81
CA PRO A 873 21.28 23.61 -14.17
C PRO A 873 21.73 22.14 -14.23
N LEU A 874 22.87 21.90 -14.84
CA LEU A 874 23.51 20.59 -14.99
C LEU A 874 24.40 20.35 -13.77
N GLN A 875 23.75 20.12 -12.64
CA GLN A 875 24.40 19.78 -11.39
C GLN A 875 24.69 18.28 -11.34
N PRO A 876 25.60 17.83 -10.46
CA PRO A 876 25.80 16.40 -10.16
C PRO A 876 24.49 15.62 -9.90
N ALA A 877 23.50 16.29 -9.31
CA ALA A 877 22.19 15.73 -8.98
C ALA A 877 21.19 15.72 -10.16
N THR A 878 21.51 16.38 -11.27
CA THR A 878 20.62 16.43 -12.43
C THR A 878 20.71 15.11 -13.19
N SER A 879 19.58 14.40 -13.31
CA SER A 879 19.48 13.13 -14.04
C SER A 879 19.77 13.31 -15.53
N LEU A 880 20.80 12.64 -16.05
CA LEU A 880 21.17 12.70 -17.47
C LEU A 880 20.02 12.23 -18.37
N ASP A 881 19.30 11.17 -18.00
CA ASP A 881 18.19 10.62 -18.79
C ASP A 881 17.02 11.62 -18.90
N ASP A 882 16.69 12.31 -17.81
CA ASP A 882 15.61 13.30 -17.81
C ASP A 882 16.01 14.51 -18.65
N VAL A 883 17.28 14.93 -18.57
CA VAL A 883 17.85 15.97 -19.43
C VAL A 883 17.78 15.57 -20.91
N ILE A 884 18.19 14.35 -21.28
CA ILE A 884 18.08 13.83 -22.65
C ILE A 884 16.60 13.79 -23.09
N GLY A 885 15.68 13.41 -22.20
CA GLY A 885 14.25 13.43 -22.45
C GLY A 885 13.74 14.83 -22.81
N LEU A 886 14.18 15.86 -22.09
CA LEU A 886 13.83 17.25 -22.40
C LEU A 886 14.49 17.75 -23.69
N VAL A 887 15.74 17.37 -23.96
CA VAL A 887 16.40 17.73 -25.23
C VAL A 887 15.67 17.13 -26.43
N ARG A 888 15.19 15.88 -26.33
CA ARG A 888 14.35 15.27 -27.38
C ARG A 888 13.08 16.06 -27.64
N GLN A 889 12.41 16.53 -26.58
CA GLN A 889 11.21 17.35 -26.73
C GLN A 889 11.54 18.69 -27.41
N ALA A 890 12.62 19.36 -26.99
CA ALA A 890 13.08 20.60 -27.62
C ALA A 890 13.40 20.41 -29.11
N TYR A 891 14.05 19.30 -29.46
CA TYR A 891 14.33 18.92 -30.84
C TYR A 891 13.04 18.78 -31.67
N PHE A 892 12.02 18.08 -31.16
CA PHE A 892 10.75 17.93 -31.87
C PHE A 892 9.96 19.23 -31.97
N LEU A 893 10.03 20.10 -30.96
CA LEU A 893 9.44 21.45 -31.02
C LEU A 893 10.10 22.28 -32.13
N ALA A 894 11.43 22.23 -32.22
CA ALA A 894 12.17 22.95 -33.25
C ALA A 894 11.92 22.44 -34.69
N LEU A 895 11.54 21.17 -34.85
CA LEU A 895 11.09 20.61 -36.15
C LEU A 895 9.65 20.98 -36.50
N ALA A 896 8.81 21.25 -35.51
CA ALA A 896 7.40 21.59 -35.71
C ALA A 896 7.21 23.07 -36.06
N ASP A 897 8.09 23.94 -35.54
CA ASP A 897 8.22 25.36 -35.91
C ASP A 897 8.96 25.53 -37.24
#